data_AF-G8ZQA3-F1
#
_entry.id   AF-G8ZQA3-F1
#
_cell.length_a   1.000
_cell.length_b   1.000
_cell.length_c   1.000
_cell.angle_alpha   90.00
_cell.angle_beta   90.00
_cell.angle_gamma   90.00
#
_symmetry.space_group_name_H-M   'P 1'
#
loop_
_entity.id
_entity.type
_entity.pdbx_description
1 polymer ?
#
loop_
_entity_poly.entity_id
_entity_poly.type
_entity_poly.pdbx_seq_one_letter_code
_entity_poly.pdbx_strand_id
1 'polypeptide(L)'
;MATGYIPSSGGLSTDCNLFLSNGNLVNITQLQPGDLLLSADGKASEVEHVVQFIGDLVRITQKFKHVKEGLPNGYVPCGGMAITVSATQELLLRTAQRVKRVTKKDGESGSEKRVIEITQLRSIFYKGFGKLVRPITSSKSFTVTSPIFSTIAEMKAHTKKATSSSDDGYYYWKCRVKNLQEPQLNKELRGSTKVLLSPINLEIPVLKEWMNKWFNEEVTSGKVEAMAWLLGFWIGDGYRRGAVFALHSEDHDVNEYLRMAAEKLGMTLTIKVRNEVGFKADGYLHTQTGSRDRNSPLTSALKELKFYQNGRINGPKCVPAFLRFETRSVKEFFMAGLIDSDGCTNTIEGTARVAIKTVFEPIKDGIFIIVRSLGLNLTVSFDPEQIREDGLHQNDTWIFHLFEGANKSVFWSILNKCSCERKRQPRELKNCRIPLYPPTEIEESDTVRLNVIPMAFDIQKSGTGRLFAVYLKNPSSTFITEEQLICSSASLDIVRHEASVIVRDKSYFKDEKNFCYSCARAKDSRFEQIPWDTAQLWCRNCRKRHQETAIFCLNDSCREIPSKDQARQMRKAGKLCCHSCGSEVRNDFVKKRSWASGECVSCDVLESSDWLKLPWNKEANERLCRQCYYSHTVNGKYCVSCCKVFTASELKELLIEYTENNELDGSWIPCARCKKSTNISLPRNDGLML
;
A
#
# COMPACT_ATOMS: atom_id res chain seq x y z
N MET A 1 10.11 -15.24 18.47
CA MET A 1 11.01 -14.46 17.60
C MET A 1 10.34 -13.12 17.32
N ALA A 2 10.78 -12.05 17.97
CA ALA A 2 10.25 -10.69 17.76
C ALA A 2 11.42 -9.81 17.31
N THR A 3 11.51 -9.58 16.01
CA THR A 3 12.53 -8.72 15.42
C THR A 3 12.07 -7.27 15.49
N GLY A 4 12.83 -6.41 16.17
CA GLY A 4 12.55 -4.97 16.34
C GLY A 4 12.70 -4.14 15.06
N TYR A 5 12.60 -4.74 13.88
CA TYR A 5 12.66 -4.04 12.60
C TYR A 5 11.28 -3.48 12.29
N ILE A 6 11.16 -2.14 12.32
CA ILE A 6 10.01 -1.47 11.70
C ILE A 6 10.31 -1.45 10.19
N PRO A 7 9.49 -2.11 9.35
CA PRO A 7 9.67 -2.10 7.91
C PRO A 7 9.66 -0.67 7.38
N SER A 8 10.61 -0.35 6.49
CA SER A 8 10.63 0.97 5.86
C SER A 8 9.44 1.14 4.89
N SER A 9 8.94 0.03 4.34
CA SER A 9 7.69 -0.08 3.59
C SER A 9 6.97 -1.39 3.92
N GLY A 10 5.64 -1.39 3.77
CA GLY A 10 4.82 -2.60 3.92
C GLY A 10 4.15 -2.78 5.28
N GLY A 11 3.10 -3.57 5.31
CA GLY A 11 2.41 -4.04 6.51
C GLY A 11 0.92 -4.25 6.27
N LEU A 12 0.44 -5.44 6.58
CA LEU A 12 -0.98 -5.80 6.53
C LEU A 12 -1.45 -6.18 7.94
N SER A 13 -2.72 -5.92 8.25
CA SER A 13 -3.32 -6.24 9.55
C SER A 13 -3.55 -7.73 9.75
N THR A 14 -3.79 -8.14 10.99
CA THR A 14 -3.97 -9.55 11.41
C THR A 14 -5.14 -10.29 10.74
N ASP A 15 -6.16 -9.55 10.30
CA ASP A 15 -7.36 -10.08 9.63
C ASP A 15 -7.17 -10.33 8.14
N CYS A 16 -6.02 -9.96 7.56
CA CYS A 16 -5.76 -10.15 6.14
C CYS A 16 -5.48 -11.63 5.81
N ASN A 17 -6.22 -12.13 4.82
CA ASN A 17 -5.96 -13.41 4.17
C ASN A 17 -5.30 -13.19 2.80
N LEU A 18 -4.39 -14.09 2.44
CA LEU A 18 -3.61 -14.06 1.20
C LEU A 18 -3.86 -15.34 0.41
N PHE A 19 -3.83 -15.24 -0.92
CA PHE A 19 -3.86 -16.43 -1.76
C PHE A 19 -2.48 -17.08 -1.82
N LEU A 20 -2.43 -18.38 -1.56
CA LEU A 20 -1.33 -19.25 -1.93
C LEU A 20 -1.40 -19.55 -3.44
N SER A 21 -0.27 -19.95 -4.03
CA SER A 21 -0.16 -20.27 -5.46
C SER A 21 -0.99 -21.48 -5.89
N ASN A 22 -1.55 -22.23 -4.95
CA ASN A 22 -2.50 -23.33 -5.18
C ASN A 22 -3.98 -22.90 -5.02
N GLY A 23 -4.25 -21.61 -4.81
CA GLY A 23 -5.59 -21.04 -4.65
C GLY A 23 -6.16 -21.08 -3.23
N ASN A 24 -5.50 -21.77 -2.29
CA ASN A 24 -5.92 -21.77 -0.90
C ASN A 24 -5.65 -20.42 -0.23
N LEU A 25 -6.46 -20.08 0.78
CA LEU A 25 -6.25 -18.91 1.61
C LEU A 25 -5.37 -19.25 2.81
N VAL A 26 -4.44 -18.36 3.12
CA VAL A 26 -3.66 -18.39 4.36
C VAL A 26 -3.87 -17.07 5.09
N ASN A 27 -4.15 -17.13 6.39
CA ASN A 27 -4.17 -15.92 7.21
C ASN A 27 -2.74 -15.44 7.40
N ILE A 28 -2.51 -14.12 7.32
CA ILE A 28 -1.15 -13.57 7.38
C ILE A 28 -0.40 -13.91 8.68
N THR A 29 -1.11 -14.14 9.79
CA THR A 29 -0.49 -14.53 11.07
C THR A 29 0.10 -15.94 11.05
N GLN A 30 -0.32 -16.76 10.08
CA GLN A 30 0.12 -18.14 9.90
C GLN A 30 1.13 -18.31 8.76
N LEU A 31 1.43 -17.23 8.02
CA LEU A 31 2.35 -17.25 6.89
C LEU A 31 3.79 -17.51 7.33
N GLN A 32 4.48 -18.42 6.65
CA GLN A 32 5.84 -18.86 6.97
C GLN A 32 6.82 -18.61 5.81
N PRO A 33 8.13 -18.46 6.09
CA PRO A 33 9.16 -18.53 5.06
C PRO A 33 9.06 -19.82 4.26
N GLY A 34 9.19 -19.72 2.94
CA GLY A 34 9.04 -20.82 1.99
C GLY A 34 7.61 -21.00 1.45
N ASP A 35 6.60 -20.38 2.06
CA ASP A 35 5.24 -20.39 1.50
C ASP A 35 5.23 -19.72 0.11
N LEU A 36 4.41 -20.26 -0.79
CA LEU A 36 4.27 -19.77 -2.16
C LEU A 36 2.97 -18.98 -2.27
N LEU A 37 3.07 -17.65 -2.35
CA LEU A 37 1.94 -16.75 -2.56
C LEU A 37 1.60 -16.62 -4.05
N LEU A 38 0.32 -16.37 -4.35
CA LEU A 38 -0.14 -16.10 -5.71
C LEU A 38 0.16 -14.64 -6.11
N SER A 39 0.93 -14.44 -7.17
CA SER A 39 1.22 -13.12 -7.74
C SER A 39 0.19 -12.67 -8.78
N ALA A 40 0.18 -11.37 -9.07
CA ALA A 40 -0.76 -10.75 -10.01
C ALA A 40 -0.71 -11.33 -11.44
N ASP A 41 0.42 -11.92 -11.83
CA ASP A 41 0.61 -12.60 -13.12
C ASP A 41 0.22 -14.09 -13.09
N GLY A 42 -0.30 -14.59 -11.97
CA GLY A 42 -0.71 -15.99 -11.79
C GLY A 42 0.41 -16.93 -11.34
N LYS A 43 1.63 -16.43 -11.14
CA LYS A 43 2.79 -17.25 -10.73
C LYS A 43 2.89 -17.39 -9.21
N ALA A 44 3.80 -18.27 -8.79
CA ALA A 44 4.17 -18.42 -7.39
C ALA A 44 5.24 -17.38 -7.00
N SER A 45 5.08 -16.78 -5.83
CA SER A 45 6.04 -15.89 -5.20
C SER A 45 6.43 -16.42 -3.82
N GLU A 46 7.69 -16.83 -3.70
CA GLU A 46 8.23 -17.42 -2.47
C GLU A 46 8.43 -16.34 -1.40
N VAL A 47 7.87 -16.59 -0.21
CA VAL A 47 8.05 -15.77 0.99
C VAL A 47 9.45 -16.04 1.54
N GLU A 48 10.29 -15.00 1.60
CA GLU A 48 11.61 -15.06 2.21
C GLU A 48 11.52 -14.93 3.73
N HIS A 49 10.73 -13.97 4.23
CA HIS A 49 10.47 -13.79 5.65
C HIS A 49 9.22 -12.94 5.91
N VAL A 50 8.67 -13.06 7.13
CA VAL A 50 7.54 -12.27 7.61
C VAL A 50 7.93 -11.56 8.90
N VAL A 51 7.75 -10.24 8.96
CA VAL A 51 8.12 -9.43 10.12
C VAL A 51 6.87 -8.85 10.76
N GLN A 52 6.70 -9.14 12.04
CA GLN A 52 5.64 -8.55 12.85
C GLN A 52 6.11 -7.26 13.52
N PHE A 53 5.29 -6.22 13.48
CA PHE A 53 5.57 -4.95 14.16
C PHE A 53 4.27 -4.27 14.63
N ILE A 54 4.40 -3.18 15.38
CA ILE A 54 3.27 -2.30 15.74
C ILE A 54 3.40 -1.01 14.94
N GLY A 55 2.32 -0.57 14.30
CA GLY A 55 2.31 0.66 13.52
C GLY A 55 0.91 1.22 13.31
N ASP A 56 0.85 2.35 12.60
CA ASP A 56 -0.39 3.04 12.27
C ASP A 56 -1.23 2.20 11.29
N LEU A 57 -2.46 1.90 11.70
CA LEU A 57 -3.46 1.21 10.91
C LEU A 57 -4.21 2.21 10.05
N VAL A 58 -4.28 1.90 8.76
CA VAL A 58 -5.01 2.68 7.77
C VAL A 58 -5.94 1.75 7.00
N ARG A 59 -7.24 2.01 7.13
CA ARG A 59 -8.27 1.27 6.42
C ARG A 59 -8.48 1.88 5.04
N ILE A 60 -8.36 1.05 4.01
CA ILE A 60 -8.68 1.35 2.62
C ILE A 60 -10.04 0.74 2.34
N THR A 61 -10.98 1.55 1.88
CA THR A 61 -12.32 1.09 1.50
C THR A 61 -12.66 1.56 0.10
N GLN A 62 -13.27 0.70 -0.70
CA GLN A 62 -13.81 1.11 -2.00
C GLN A 62 -14.86 2.21 -1.84
N LYS A 63 -14.84 3.18 -2.75
CA LYS A 63 -15.86 4.22 -2.86
C LYS A 63 -17.06 3.69 -3.62
N PHE A 64 -18.23 3.83 -3.02
CA PHE A 64 -19.51 3.57 -3.68
C PHE A 64 -20.29 4.87 -3.81
N LYS A 65 -21.16 4.94 -4.83
CA LYS A 65 -22.15 6.01 -4.99
C LYS A 65 -23.54 5.59 -4.49
N HIS A 66 -23.67 4.46 -3.77
CA HIS A 66 -24.96 4.01 -3.27
C HIS A 66 -25.61 5.09 -2.41
N VAL A 67 -26.85 5.43 -2.76
CA VAL A 67 -27.72 6.21 -1.90
C VAL A 67 -28.04 5.34 -0.69
N LYS A 68 -27.65 5.78 0.51
CA LYS A 68 -27.92 5.05 1.76
C LYS A 68 -29.35 5.25 2.27
N GLU A 69 -30.10 6.17 1.67
CA GLU A 69 -31.49 6.43 2.04
C GLU A 69 -32.35 5.21 1.70
N GLY A 70 -33.11 4.71 2.70
CA GLY A 70 -33.99 3.55 2.55
C GLY A 70 -33.32 2.18 2.73
N LEU A 71 -31.99 2.11 2.91
CA LEU A 71 -31.31 0.85 3.20
C LEU A 71 -31.38 0.51 4.70
N PRO A 72 -31.48 -0.78 5.09
CA PRO A 72 -31.46 -1.19 6.48
C PRO A 72 -30.21 -0.68 7.22
N ASN A 73 -30.38 -0.32 8.50
CA ASN A 73 -29.26 0.06 9.35
C ASN A 73 -28.22 -1.07 9.39
N GLY A 74 -26.97 -0.75 9.02
CA GLY A 74 -25.88 -1.72 8.99
C GLY A 74 -25.72 -2.47 7.65
N TYR A 75 -26.49 -2.14 6.60
CA TYR A 75 -26.28 -2.72 5.27
C TYR A 75 -24.84 -2.53 4.78
N VAL A 76 -24.18 -3.63 4.45
CA VAL A 76 -22.85 -3.66 3.84
C VAL A 76 -23.02 -3.93 2.34
N PRO A 77 -22.58 -3.00 1.46
CA PRO A 77 -22.64 -3.22 0.02
C PRO A 77 -21.96 -4.54 -0.37
N CYS A 78 -22.68 -5.35 -1.14
CA CYS A 78 -22.14 -6.63 -1.62
C CYS A 78 -20.87 -6.40 -2.44
N GLY A 79 -19.83 -7.15 -2.11
CA GLY A 79 -18.61 -7.20 -2.92
C GLY A 79 -17.71 -5.98 -2.80
N GLY A 80 -17.87 -5.19 -1.73
CA GLY A 80 -17.02 -4.04 -1.50
C GLY A 80 -15.64 -4.42 -1.02
N MET A 81 -14.60 -3.87 -1.65
CA MET A 81 -13.22 -4.05 -1.18
C MET A 81 -12.96 -3.22 0.08
N ALA A 82 -12.49 -3.87 1.14
CA ALA A 82 -11.96 -3.22 2.33
C ALA A 82 -10.74 -3.98 2.86
N ILE A 83 -9.67 -3.25 3.19
CA ILE A 83 -8.46 -3.83 3.77
C ILE A 83 -7.82 -2.85 4.74
N THR A 84 -7.20 -3.37 5.80
CA THR A 84 -6.43 -2.55 6.73
C THR A 84 -4.93 -2.81 6.53
N VAL A 85 -4.17 -1.73 6.37
CA VAL A 85 -2.75 -1.78 6.05
C VAL A 85 -1.96 -0.77 6.89
N SER A 86 -0.64 -0.90 6.88
CA SER A 86 0.27 0.09 7.45
C SER A 86 0.19 1.41 6.69
N ALA A 87 0.36 2.53 7.39
CA ALA A 87 0.59 3.83 6.75
C ALA A 87 1.83 3.83 5.81
N THR A 88 2.77 2.90 5.99
CA THR A 88 3.95 2.70 5.12
C THR A 88 3.73 1.66 4.02
N GLN A 89 2.58 1.01 3.94
CA GLN A 89 2.26 0.08 2.86
C GLN A 89 2.32 0.81 1.52
N GLU A 90 3.01 0.20 0.55
CA GLU A 90 3.07 0.71 -0.81
C GLU A 90 1.91 0.12 -1.62
N LEU A 91 1.15 0.99 -2.28
CA LEU A 91 0.05 0.63 -3.16
C LEU A 91 0.46 0.81 -4.61
N LEU A 92 0.04 -0.12 -5.47
CA LEU A 92 0.06 0.07 -6.91
C LEU A 92 -1.20 0.83 -7.34
N LEU A 93 -0.98 1.94 -8.03
CA LEU A 93 -2.02 2.91 -8.36
C LEU A 93 -2.06 3.18 -9.86
N ARG A 94 -3.24 3.56 -10.32
CA ARG A 94 -3.45 4.05 -11.69
C ARG A 94 -4.12 5.42 -11.67
N THR A 95 -3.62 6.36 -12.46
CA THR A 95 -4.19 7.70 -12.60
C THR A 95 -4.36 8.04 -14.08
N ALA A 96 -5.53 8.55 -14.49
CA ALA A 96 -5.75 8.94 -15.88
C ALA A 96 -4.85 10.12 -16.28
N GLN A 97 -4.26 10.03 -17.46
CA GLN A 97 -3.58 11.14 -18.10
C GLN A 97 -4.62 12.10 -18.67
N ARG A 98 -4.78 13.25 -18.02
CA ARG A 98 -5.73 14.29 -18.48
C ARG A 98 -5.02 15.35 -19.30
N VAL A 99 -5.63 15.72 -20.41
CA VAL A 99 -5.26 16.89 -21.22
C VAL A 99 -6.44 17.85 -21.21
N LYS A 100 -6.26 19.02 -20.62
CA LYS A 100 -7.26 20.09 -20.58
C LYS A 100 -6.72 21.29 -21.33
N ARG A 101 -7.54 21.85 -22.22
CA ARG A 101 -7.23 23.08 -22.97
C ARG A 101 -8.05 24.21 -22.38
N VAL A 102 -7.40 25.29 -21.99
CA VAL A 102 -8.02 26.46 -21.36
C VAL A 102 -7.59 27.70 -22.11
N THR A 103 -8.53 28.55 -22.50
CA THR A 103 -8.23 29.88 -23.02
C THR A 103 -8.30 30.88 -21.86
N LYS A 104 -7.25 31.69 -21.67
CA LYS A 104 -7.20 32.77 -20.69
C LYS A 104 -6.94 34.08 -21.41
N LYS A 105 -7.67 35.14 -21.03
CA LYS A 105 -7.33 36.52 -21.43
C LYS A 105 -6.32 37.07 -20.44
N ASP A 106 -5.25 37.66 -20.95
CA ASP A 106 -4.23 38.30 -20.12
C ASP A 106 -4.76 39.68 -19.67
N GLY A 107 -4.91 39.87 -18.35
CA GLY A 107 -5.60 41.04 -17.79
C GLY A 107 -4.91 42.39 -18.07
N GLU A 108 -3.59 42.39 -18.30
CA GLU A 108 -2.80 43.61 -18.53
C GLU A 108 -2.53 43.91 -20.01
N SER A 109 -2.49 42.89 -20.89
CA SER A 109 -2.09 43.06 -22.31
C SER A 109 -3.24 42.83 -23.30
N GLY A 110 -4.41 42.35 -22.85
CA GLY A 110 -5.53 41.98 -23.72
C GLY A 110 -5.26 40.78 -24.63
N SER A 111 -4.04 40.23 -24.61
CA SER A 111 -3.64 39.10 -25.46
C SER A 111 -4.30 37.79 -25.01
N GLU A 112 -4.77 36.99 -25.99
CA GLU A 112 -5.30 35.66 -25.72
C GLU A 112 -4.13 34.69 -25.49
N LYS A 113 -4.12 34.02 -24.33
CA LYS A 113 -3.21 32.92 -24.02
C LYS A 113 -3.97 31.61 -24.03
N ARG A 114 -3.45 30.63 -24.77
CA ARG A 114 -3.95 29.25 -24.73
C ARG A 114 -3.09 28.43 -23.80
N VAL A 115 -3.68 27.85 -22.77
CA VAL A 115 -3.01 27.03 -21.76
C VAL A 115 -3.38 25.58 -21.99
N ILE A 116 -2.38 24.71 -22.07
CA ILE A 116 -2.58 23.26 -22.01
C ILE A 116 -2.14 22.78 -20.63
N GLU A 117 -3.07 22.17 -19.91
CA GLU A 117 -2.81 21.46 -18.66
C GLU A 117 -2.74 19.97 -18.96
N ILE A 118 -1.59 19.35 -18.68
CA ILE A 118 -1.33 17.93 -18.93
C ILE A 118 -0.90 17.27 -17.63
N THR A 119 -1.54 16.15 -17.30
CA THR A 119 -1.08 15.28 -16.21
C THR A 119 0.20 14.58 -16.64
N GLN A 120 1.26 14.65 -15.83
CA GLN A 120 2.56 14.02 -16.10
C GLN A 120 3.09 13.36 -14.84
N LEU A 121 3.78 12.24 -14.98
CA LEU A 121 4.54 11.63 -13.90
C LEU A 121 5.83 12.43 -13.68
N ARG A 122 6.08 12.91 -12.46
CA ARG A 122 7.32 13.61 -12.12
C ARG A 122 7.92 13.10 -10.82
N SER A 123 9.24 13.11 -10.78
CA SER A 123 10.01 12.95 -9.55
C SER A 123 10.14 14.29 -8.85
N ILE A 124 9.63 14.39 -7.63
CA ILE A 124 9.66 15.62 -6.82
C ILE A 124 10.34 15.31 -5.50
N PHE A 125 11.25 16.20 -5.07
CA PHE A 125 11.90 16.10 -3.77
C PHE A 125 11.08 16.84 -2.72
N TYR A 126 10.76 16.17 -1.62
CA TYR A 126 10.05 16.73 -0.48
C TYR A 126 10.94 16.70 0.76
N LYS A 127 11.05 17.87 1.42
CA LYS A 127 11.76 17.98 2.70
C LYS A 127 11.10 17.04 3.72
N GLY A 128 11.86 16.07 4.23
CA GLY A 128 11.37 15.05 5.17
C GLY A 128 10.81 13.75 4.55
N PHE A 129 10.55 13.71 3.23
CA PHE A 129 10.02 12.52 2.55
C PHE A 129 10.95 11.98 1.45
N GLY A 130 11.96 12.76 1.03
CA GLY A 130 12.89 12.37 -0.02
C GLY A 130 12.29 12.51 -1.43
N LYS A 131 12.79 11.72 -2.36
CA LYS A 131 12.37 11.71 -3.77
C LYS A 131 11.12 10.86 -3.94
N LEU A 132 10.02 11.46 -4.40
CA LEU A 132 8.75 10.78 -4.68
C LEU A 132 8.38 10.93 -6.16
N VAL A 133 7.98 9.82 -6.79
CA VAL A 133 7.47 9.82 -8.16
C VAL A 133 5.94 9.83 -8.11
N ARG A 134 5.30 10.84 -8.70
CA ARG A 134 3.83 10.98 -8.66
C ARG A 134 3.27 11.73 -9.86
N PRO A 135 1.97 11.57 -10.16
CA PRO A 135 1.30 12.40 -11.16
C PRO A 135 1.14 13.83 -10.65
N ILE A 136 1.41 14.80 -11.53
CA ILE A 136 1.12 16.22 -11.32
C ILE A 136 0.45 16.82 -12.55
N THR A 137 -0.38 17.84 -12.34
CA THR A 137 -0.89 18.66 -13.44
C THR A 137 0.16 19.72 -13.77
N SER A 138 0.75 19.62 -14.95
CA SER A 138 1.68 20.61 -15.49
C SER A 138 0.95 21.49 -16.50
N SER A 139 1.17 22.81 -16.46
CA SER A 139 0.57 23.75 -17.40
C SER A 139 1.64 24.35 -18.30
N LYS A 140 1.39 24.40 -19.60
CA LYS A 140 2.18 25.19 -20.57
C LYS A 140 1.28 26.20 -21.26
N SER A 141 1.66 27.47 -21.19
CA SER A 141 0.98 28.57 -21.87
C SER A 141 1.60 28.82 -23.23
N PHE A 142 0.76 29.11 -24.22
CA PHE A 142 1.11 29.45 -25.58
C PHE A 142 0.47 30.80 -25.89
N THR A 143 1.28 31.79 -26.25
CA THR A 143 0.78 33.09 -26.69
C THR A 143 0.23 32.94 -28.09
N VAL A 144 -0.99 33.42 -28.34
CA VAL A 144 -1.59 33.37 -29.68
C VAL A 144 -0.87 34.38 -30.56
N THR A 145 -0.09 33.89 -31.53
CA THR A 145 0.57 34.70 -32.56
C THR A 145 -0.19 34.58 -33.88
N SER A 146 -0.18 35.63 -34.70
CA SER A 146 -0.67 35.54 -36.08
C SER A 146 0.43 34.95 -36.96
N PRO A 147 0.18 33.88 -37.75
CA PRO A 147 -1.08 33.17 -37.92
C PRO A 147 -1.33 32.09 -36.83
N ILE A 148 -2.60 31.98 -36.39
CA ILE A 148 -3.07 31.08 -35.30
C ILE A 148 -2.70 29.61 -35.53
N PHE A 149 -2.57 29.17 -36.78
CA PHE A 149 -2.22 27.79 -37.13
C PHE A 149 -0.87 27.35 -36.56
N SER A 150 0.10 28.27 -36.43
CA SER A 150 1.40 28.00 -35.83
C SER A 150 1.27 27.61 -34.35
N THR A 151 0.52 28.39 -33.57
CA THR A 151 0.22 28.10 -32.16
C THR A 151 -0.51 26.77 -32.01
N ILE A 152 -1.47 26.44 -32.88
CA ILE A 152 -2.19 25.15 -32.84
C ILE A 152 -1.25 23.96 -33.12
N ALA A 153 -0.33 24.11 -34.08
CA ALA A 153 0.64 23.07 -34.40
C ALA A 153 1.59 22.80 -33.21
N GLU A 154 2.10 23.86 -32.58
CA GLU A 154 2.94 23.76 -31.37
C GLU A 154 2.19 23.09 -30.21
N MET A 155 0.91 23.45 -30.00
CA MET A 155 0.05 22.85 -29.01
C MET A 155 -0.16 21.34 -29.24
N LYS A 156 -0.41 20.94 -30.49
CA LYS A 156 -0.54 19.52 -30.89
C LYS A 156 0.77 18.77 -30.68
N ALA A 157 1.90 19.34 -31.10
CA ALA A 157 3.22 18.74 -30.92
C ALA A 157 3.58 18.57 -29.43
N HIS A 158 3.31 19.58 -28.60
CA HIS A 158 3.52 19.50 -27.16
C HIS A 158 2.65 18.42 -26.51
N THR A 159 1.36 18.36 -26.89
CA THR A 159 0.45 17.33 -26.40
C THR A 159 0.97 15.95 -26.78
N LYS A 160 1.25 15.70 -28.07
CA LYS A 160 1.76 14.42 -28.58
C LYS A 160 3.04 13.99 -27.86
N LYS A 161 4.00 14.90 -27.66
CA LYS A 161 5.25 14.63 -26.93
C LYS A 161 5.02 14.32 -25.45
N ALA A 162 4.07 15.00 -24.81
CA ALA A 162 3.76 14.79 -23.40
C ALA A 162 2.96 13.50 -23.17
N THR A 163 2.13 13.09 -24.14
CA THR A 163 1.25 11.93 -24.04
C THR A 163 1.84 10.64 -24.59
N SER A 164 2.94 10.71 -25.35
CA SER A 164 3.62 9.54 -25.96
C SER A 164 4.20 8.52 -24.96
N SER A 165 4.06 8.74 -23.66
CA SER A 165 4.54 7.84 -22.60
C SER A 165 3.48 6.91 -22.03
N SER A 166 2.21 7.06 -22.44
CA SER A 166 1.10 6.20 -22.00
C SER A 166 0.26 5.77 -23.19
N ASP A 167 0.45 4.53 -23.64
CA ASP A 167 -0.29 3.98 -24.77
C ASP A 167 -1.79 3.78 -24.47
N ASP A 168 -2.15 3.64 -23.19
CA ASP A 168 -3.53 3.42 -22.73
C ASP A 168 -4.18 4.68 -22.12
N GLY A 169 -3.47 5.82 -22.10
CA GLY A 169 -3.94 7.06 -21.48
C GLY A 169 -3.91 7.06 -19.93
N TYR A 170 -3.16 6.14 -19.31
CA TYR A 170 -2.99 6.08 -17.86
C TYR A 170 -1.53 6.06 -17.43
N TYR A 171 -1.29 6.46 -16.18
CA TYR A 171 -0.02 6.26 -15.49
C TYR A 171 -0.18 5.23 -14.38
N TYR A 172 0.68 4.23 -14.40
CA TYR A 172 0.86 3.27 -13.31
C TYR A 172 2.03 3.72 -12.45
N TRP A 173 1.82 3.77 -11.14
CA TRP A 173 2.81 4.28 -10.20
C TRP A 173 2.60 3.69 -8.81
N LYS A 174 3.63 3.73 -7.98
CA LYS A 174 3.59 3.24 -6.61
C LYS A 174 3.61 4.39 -5.61
N CYS A 175 2.86 4.26 -4.52
CA CYS A 175 2.86 5.26 -3.47
C CYS A 175 2.59 4.64 -2.10
N ARG A 176 3.29 5.12 -1.07
CA ARG A 176 2.97 4.77 0.31
C ARG A 176 1.62 5.39 0.73
N VAL A 177 0.83 4.67 1.52
CA VAL A 177 -0.52 5.13 1.95
C VAL A 177 -0.48 6.49 2.62
N LYS A 178 0.50 6.74 3.51
CA LYS A 178 0.68 8.04 4.16
C LYS A 178 0.98 9.20 3.21
N ASN A 179 1.41 8.89 1.98
CA ASN A 179 1.75 9.87 0.95
C ASN A 179 0.61 10.14 -0.05
N LEU A 180 -0.61 9.68 0.26
CA LEU A 180 -1.81 9.87 -0.56
C LEU A 180 -2.73 11.00 -0.11
N GLN A 181 -2.47 11.62 1.05
CA GLN A 181 -3.29 12.70 1.59
C GLN A 181 -2.79 14.07 1.11
N GLU A 182 -3.65 15.09 1.16
CA GLU A 182 -3.24 16.46 0.83
C GLU A 182 -2.09 16.91 1.75
N PRO A 183 -1.07 17.64 1.23
CA PRO A 183 -1.03 18.36 -0.05
C PRO A 183 -0.47 17.55 -1.24
N GLN A 184 -0.38 16.21 -1.17
CA GLN A 184 0.42 15.43 -2.13
C GLN A 184 -0.27 15.16 -3.48
N LEU A 185 -1.59 15.14 -3.53
CA LEU A 185 -2.37 15.06 -4.77
C LEU A 185 -3.48 16.10 -4.70
N ASN A 186 -3.69 16.87 -5.76
CA ASN A 186 -4.85 17.76 -5.84
C ASN A 186 -6.15 16.95 -5.95
N LYS A 187 -7.29 17.58 -5.65
CA LYS A 187 -8.62 16.95 -5.66
C LYS A 187 -8.94 16.21 -6.96
N GLU A 188 -8.57 16.78 -8.12
CA GLU A 188 -8.84 16.19 -9.43
C GLU A 188 -8.02 14.91 -9.66
N LEU A 189 -6.71 14.95 -9.38
CA LEU A 189 -5.82 13.80 -9.49
C LEU A 189 -6.22 12.72 -8.48
N ARG A 190 -6.49 13.09 -7.23
CA ARG A 190 -6.94 12.14 -6.19
C ARG A 190 -8.25 11.45 -6.55
N GLY A 191 -9.18 12.14 -7.21
CA GLY A 191 -10.42 11.56 -7.73
C GLY A 191 -10.19 10.62 -8.92
N SER A 192 -9.16 10.90 -9.72
CA SER A 192 -8.73 10.09 -10.87
C SER A 192 -7.89 8.87 -10.48
N THR A 193 -7.18 8.93 -9.35
CA THR A 193 -6.33 7.84 -8.85
C THR A 193 -7.17 6.68 -8.30
N LYS A 194 -6.84 5.47 -8.77
CA LYS A 194 -7.49 4.20 -8.41
C LYS A 194 -6.46 3.21 -7.87
N VAL A 195 -6.85 2.37 -6.92
CA VAL A 195 -6.09 1.14 -6.59
C VAL A 195 -6.41 0.06 -7.62
N LEU A 196 -5.54 -0.94 -7.73
CA LEU A 196 -5.68 -2.00 -8.72
C LEU A 196 -5.96 -3.34 -8.02
N LEU A 197 -7.02 -4.00 -8.45
CA LEU A 197 -7.27 -5.40 -8.12
C LEU A 197 -6.81 -6.29 -9.28
N SER A 198 -6.34 -7.49 -8.97
CA SER A 198 -5.93 -8.48 -9.96
C SER A 198 -7.06 -9.47 -10.25
N PRO A 199 -7.32 -9.85 -11.50
CA PRO A 199 -8.06 -11.07 -11.82
C PRO A 199 -7.32 -12.29 -11.26
N ILE A 200 -7.98 -13.43 -11.24
CA ILE A 200 -7.35 -14.69 -10.86
C ILE A 200 -6.85 -15.35 -12.14
N ASN A 201 -5.54 -15.23 -12.37
CA ASN A 201 -4.83 -15.83 -13.49
C ASN A 201 -4.37 -17.28 -13.19
N LEU A 202 -4.59 -17.77 -11.97
CA LEU A 202 -4.42 -19.18 -11.62
C LEU A 202 -5.59 -20.00 -12.17
N GLU A 203 -5.27 -21.06 -12.92
CA GLU A 203 -6.25 -21.98 -13.48
C GLU A 203 -6.06 -23.40 -12.90
N ILE A 204 -7.11 -23.93 -12.28
CA ILE A 204 -7.19 -25.26 -11.67
C ILE A 204 -8.39 -25.96 -12.33
N PRO A 205 -8.18 -26.94 -13.23
CA PRO A 205 -9.20 -27.51 -14.12
C PRO A 205 -10.15 -28.50 -13.43
N VAL A 206 -10.78 -28.11 -12.33
CA VAL A 206 -11.61 -28.97 -11.48
C VAL A 206 -12.76 -29.63 -12.25
N LEU A 207 -13.44 -28.91 -13.13
CA LEU A 207 -14.55 -29.46 -13.91
C LEU A 207 -14.05 -30.52 -14.91
N LYS A 208 -12.95 -30.23 -15.62
CA LYS A 208 -12.36 -31.18 -16.58
C LYS A 208 -11.91 -32.46 -15.86
N GLU A 209 -11.22 -32.34 -14.72
CA GLU A 209 -10.77 -33.50 -13.94
C GLU A 209 -11.95 -34.33 -13.42
N TRP A 210 -12.99 -33.68 -12.90
CA TRP A 210 -14.20 -34.36 -12.47
C TRP A 210 -14.90 -35.08 -13.65
N MET A 211 -15.01 -34.43 -14.81
CA MET A 211 -15.62 -35.01 -16.00
C MET A 211 -14.81 -36.20 -16.54
N ASN A 212 -13.47 -36.10 -16.57
CA ASN A 212 -12.61 -37.22 -16.97
C ASN A 212 -12.87 -38.46 -16.11
N LYS A 213 -12.97 -38.24 -14.79
CA LYS A 213 -13.26 -39.32 -13.84
C LYS A 213 -14.67 -39.87 -14.01
N TRP A 214 -15.67 -39.03 -14.23
CA TRP A 214 -17.04 -39.49 -14.48
C TRP A 214 -17.06 -40.35 -15.74
N PHE A 215 -16.76 -39.75 -16.90
CA PHE A 215 -16.90 -40.39 -18.21
C PHE A 215 -15.88 -41.51 -18.44
N ASN A 216 -14.87 -41.64 -17.56
CA ASN A 216 -13.81 -42.63 -17.65
C ASN A 216 -13.05 -42.54 -18.99
N GLU A 217 -12.88 -41.32 -19.49
CA GLU A 217 -12.17 -40.96 -20.72
C GLU A 217 -11.61 -39.54 -20.59
N GLU A 218 -10.66 -39.15 -21.44
CA GLU A 218 -10.28 -37.74 -21.54
C GLU A 218 -11.37 -36.96 -22.29
N VAL A 219 -12.05 -36.04 -21.60
CA VAL A 219 -13.10 -35.22 -22.21
C VAL A 219 -12.52 -34.07 -23.03
N THR A 220 -13.13 -33.81 -24.18
CA THR A 220 -12.77 -32.69 -25.06
C THR A 220 -13.18 -31.35 -24.45
N SER A 221 -12.51 -30.26 -24.84
CA SER A 221 -12.88 -28.90 -24.41
C SER A 221 -14.34 -28.59 -24.69
N GLY A 222 -14.86 -28.99 -25.86
CA GLY A 222 -16.26 -28.77 -26.22
C GLY A 222 -17.28 -29.47 -25.31
N LYS A 223 -16.94 -30.62 -24.71
CA LYS A 223 -17.77 -31.27 -23.68
C LYS A 223 -17.72 -30.49 -22.36
N VAL A 224 -16.54 -30.03 -21.95
CA VAL A 224 -16.34 -29.24 -20.73
C VAL A 224 -17.09 -27.90 -20.81
N GLU A 225 -16.98 -27.22 -21.94
CA GLU A 225 -17.67 -25.96 -22.22
C GLU A 225 -19.19 -26.12 -22.21
N ALA A 226 -19.70 -27.21 -22.80
CA ALA A 226 -21.13 -27.55 -22.75
C ALA A 226 -21.62 -27.78 -21.31
N MET A 227 -20.85 -28.52 -20.50
CA MET A 227 -21.18 -28.70 -19.08
C MET A 227 -21.13 -27.38 -18.30
N ALA A 228 -20.11 -26.55 -18.53
CA ALA A 228 -19.98 -25.24 -17.87
C ALA A 228 -21.17 -24.33 -18.19
N TRP A 229 -21.58 -24.26 -19.47
CA TRP A 229 -22.76 -23.50 -19.88
C TRP A 229 -24.04 -24.05 -19.24
N LEU A 230 -24.24 -25.38 -19.23
CA LEU A 230 -25.41 -26.00 -18.58
C LEU A 230 -25.48 -25.73 -17.08
N LEU A 231 -24.34 -25.73 -16.39
CA LEU A 231 -24.27 -25.40 -14.97
C LEU A 231 -24.66 -23.94 -14.72
N GLY A 232 -24.16 -23.02 -15.55
CA GLY A 232 -24.54 -21.60 -15.51
C GLY A 232 -26.03 -21.39 -15.77
N PHE A 233 -26.55 -22.00 -16.83
CA PHE A 233 -27.95 -21.94 -17.23
C PHE A 233 -28.87 -22.55 -16.17
N TRP A 234 -28.45 -23.65 -15.53
CA TRP A 234 -29.17 -24.27 -14.43
C TRP A 234 -29.21 -23.38 -13.18
N ILE A 235 -28.15 -22.61 -12.91
CA ILE A 235 -28.12 -21.71 -11.76
C ILE A 235 -29.20 -20.63 -11.87
N GLY A 236 -29.44 -20.08 -13.07
CA GLY A 236 -30.58 -19.20 -13.31
C GLY A 236 -31.90 -19.97 -13.31
N ASP A 237 -32.18 -20.69 -14.41
CA ASP A 237 -33.52 -21.23 -14.71
C ASP A 237 -33.72 -22.72 -14.36
N GLY A 238 -32.72 -23.38 -13.76
CA GLY A 238 -32.83 -24.78 -13.36
C GLY A 238 -33.78 -25.02 -12.17
N TYR A 239 -34.42 -26.18 -12.11
CA TYR A 239 -35.15 -26.59 -10.91
C TYR A 239 -34.23 -27.32 -9.93
N ARG A 240 -34.48 -27.13 -8.64
CA ARG A 240 -33.73 -27.82 -7.58
C ARG A 240 -33.93 -29.35 -7.57
N ARG A 241 -34.93 -29.86 -8.32
CA ARG A 241 -35.29 -31.28 -8.39
C ARG A 241 -34.51 -32.12 -9.42
N GLY A 242 -33.48 -31.55 -10.05
CA GLY A 242 -32.58 -32.28 -10.96
C GLY A 242 -32.31 -31.52 -12.26
N ALA A 243 -32.01 -32.26 -13.32
CA ALA A 243 -31.76 -31.74 -14.67
C ALA A 243 -33.05 -31.30 -15.39
N VAL A 244 -33.74 -30.32 -14.81
CA VAL A 244 -34.96 -29.69 -15.35
C VAL A 244 -34.75 -28.19 -15.43
N PHE A 245 -35.28 -27.53 -16.45
CA PHE A 245 -35.14 -26.09 -16.70
C PHE A 245 -36.51 -25.44 -16.95
N ALA A 246 -36.71 -24.23 -16.44
CA ALA A 246 -37.78 -23.35 -16.88
C ALA A 246 -37.36 -22.74 -18.23
N LEU A 247 -38.21 -22.82 -19.24
CA LEU A 247 -37.89 -22.37 -20.59
C LEU A 247 -39.00 -21.48 -21.15
N HIS A 248 -38.63 -20.68 -22.15
CA HIS A 248 -39.56 -20.04 -23.05
C HIS A 248 -39.61 -20.85 -24.35
N SER A 249 -40.79 -21.32 -24.78
CA SER A 249 -40.93 -22.23 -25.93
C SER A 249 -40.47 -21.61 -27.25
N GLU A 250 -40.54 -20.28 -27.36
CA GLU A 250 -40.09 -19.53 -28.55
C GLU A 250 -38.65 -19.01 -28.48
N ASP A 251 -37.92 -19.23 -27.38
CA ASP A 251 -36.48 -18.87 -27.34
C ASP A 251 -35.68 -19.97 -28.05
N HIS A 252 -35.87 -20.06 -29.37
CA HIS A 252 -35.37 -21.14 -30.22
C HIS A 252 -33.85 -21.26 -30.15
N ASP A 253 -33.12 -20.14 -30.15
CA ASP A 253 -31.66 -20.11 -30.03
C ASP A 253 -31.17 -20.80 -28.74
N VAL A 254 -31.80 -20.49 -27.61
CA VAL A 254 -31.46 -21.07 -26.30
C VAL A 254 -31.85 -22.54 -26.26
N ASN A 255 -33.04 -22.88 -26.74
CA ASN A 255 -33.55 -24.25 -26.74
C ASN A 255 -32.73 -25.18 -27.65
N GLU A 256 -32.26 -24.68 -28.80
CA GLU A 256 -31.38 -25.40 -29.71
C GLU A 256 -29.99 -25.60 -29.09
N TYR A 257 -29.39 -24.56 -28.52
CA TYR A 257 -28.10 -24.70 -27.85
C TYR A 257 -28.17 -25.63 -26.63
N LEU A 258 -29.24 -25.55 -25.83
CA LEU A 258 -29.50 -26.47 -24.72
C LEU A 258 -29.55 -27.92 -25.20
N ARG A 259 -30.19 -28.19 -26.35
CA ARG A 259 -30.22 -29.51 -26.98
C ARG A 259 -28.81 -29.95 -27.40
N MET A 260 -28.07 -29.11 -28.11
CA MET A 260 -26.70 -29.41 -28.55
C MET A 260 -25.76 -29.67 -27.37
N ALA A 261 -25.86 -28.87 -26.30
CA ALA A 261 -25.05 -29.04 -25.09
C ALA A 261 -25.39 -30.35 -24.38
N ALA A 262 -26.67 -30.73 -24.32
CA ALA A 262 -27.11 -32.00 -23.77
C ALA A 262 -26.60 -33.19 -24.59
N GLU A 263 -26.69 -33.13 -25.92
CA GLU A 263 -26.24 -34.20 -26.83
C GLU A 263 -24.74 -34.47 -26.69
N LYS A 264 -23.91 -33.43 -26.56
CA LYS A 264 -22.46 -33.56 -26.29
C LYS A 264 -22.16 -34.36 -25.02
N LEU A 265 -23.08 -34.37 -24.06
CA LEU A 265 -22.97 -35.08 -22.79
C LEU A 265 -23.73 -36.41 -22.77
N GLY A 266 -24.22 -36.88 -23.93
CA GLY A 266 -24.99 -38.13 -24.03
C GLY A 266 -26.39 -38.04 -23.41
N MET A 267 -26.96 -36.82 -23.33
CA MET A 267 -28.32 -36.58 -22.86
C MET A 267 -29.23 -36.10 -24.00
N THR A 268 -30.54 -36.23 -23.82
CA THR A 268 -31.56 -35.77 -24.77
C THR A 268 -32.51 -34.79 -24.09
N LEU A 269 -32.81 -33.67 -24.78
CA LEU A 269 -33.75 -32.65 -24.30
C LEU A 269 -35.19 -32.98 -24.74
N THR A 270 -36.10 -33.04 -23.78
CA THR A 270 -37.55 -33.05 -24.02
C THR A 270 -38.17 -31.76 -23.49
N ILE A 271 -38.89 -31.02 -24.33
CA ILE A 271 -39.58 -29.78 -23.93
C ILE A 271 -41.08 -30.06 -23.80
N LYS A 272 -41.67 -29.68 -22.66
CA LYS A 272 -43.11 -29.77 -22.42
C LYS A 272 -43.68 -28.39 -22.15
N VAL A 273 -44.60 -27.93 -23.00
CA VAL A 273 -45.31 -26.65 -22.80
C VAL A 273 -46.29 -26.81 -21.63
N ARG A 274 -46.33 -25.83 -20.71
CA ARG A 274 -47.13 -25.92 -19.47
C ARG A 274 -48.62 -25.65 -19.68
N ASN A 275 -48.95 -24.71 -20.57
CA ASN A 275 -50.31 -24.26 -20.83
C ASN A 275 -50.54 -24.22 -22.35
N GLU A 276 -51.77 -24.43 -22.80
CA GLU A 276 -52.15 -24.24 -24.21
C GLU A 276 -52.03 -22.77 -24.66
N VAL A 277 -52.14 -21.84 -23.69
CA VAL A 277 -52.05 -20.40 -23.92
C VAL A 277 -50.79 -19.85 -23.23
N GLY A 278 -49.79 -19.51 -24.04
CA GLY A 278 -48.55 -18.86 -23.61
C GLY A 278 -47.29 -19.66 -23.94
N PHE A 279 -46.12 -19.08 -23.59
CA PHE A 279 -44.82 -19.59 -24.01
C PHE A 279 -44.02 -20.28 -22.89
N LYS A 280 -44.64 -20.57 -21.75
CA LYS A 280 -43.95 -21.21 -20.62
C LYS A 280 -43.78 -22.71 -20.89
N ALA A 281 -42.55 -23.19 -20.85
CA ALA A 281 -42.24 -24.61 -21.02
C ALA A 281 -41.27 -25.11 -19.94
N ASP A 282 -41.22 -26.43 -19.78
CA ASP A 282 -40.21 -27.12 -18.98
C ASP A 282 -39.33 -27.99 -19.89
N GLY A 283 -38.02 -27.82 -19.80
CA GLY A 283 -37.03 -28.67 -20.44
C GLY A 283 -36.56 -29.77 -19.49
N TYR A 284 -36.56 -31.02 -19.96
CA TYR A 284 -36.10 -32.19 -19.21
C TYR A 284 -34.92 -32.81 -19.95
N LEU A 285 -33.79 -32.99 -19.27
CA LEU A 285 -32.66 -33.74 -19.81
C LEU A 285 -32.70 -35.18 -19.34
N HIS A 286 -32.78 -36.10 -20.30
CA HIS A 286 -32.82 -37.53 -20.07
C HIS A 286 -31.51 -38.18 -20.52
N THR A 287 -31.05 -39.16 -19.78
CA THR A 287 -29.99 -40.08 -20.26
C THR A 287 -30.54 -41.04 -21.31
N GLN A 288 -29.66 -41.78 -21.98
CA GLN A 288 -30.05 -42.84 -22.93
C GLN A 288 -31.01 -43.89 -22.32
N THR A 289 -30.95 -44.10 -21.00
CA THR A 289 -31.86 -45.00 -20.28
C THR A 289 -33.25 -44.42 -20.00
N GLY A 290 -33.54 -43.20 -20.49
CA GLY A 290 -34.76 -42.44 -20.19
C GLY A 290 -34.79 -41.81 -18.80
N SER A 291 -33.84 -42.16 -17.93
CA SER A 291 -33.72 -41.60 -16.58
C SER A 291 -33.20 -40.15 -16.61
N ARG A 292 -33.87 -39.27 -15.87
CA ARG A 292 -33.43 -37.88 -15.64
C ARG A 292 -32.31 -37.77 -14.60
N ASP A 293 -32.42 -38.53 -13.50
CA ASP A 293 -31.59 -38.32 -12.31
C ASP A 293 -30.58 -39.44 -12.05
N ARG A 294 -30.91 -40.70 -12.37
CA ARG A 294 -29.96 -41.82 -12.30
C ARG A 294 -28.96 -41.72 -13.44
N ASN A 295 -27.67 -41.79 -13.13
CA ASN A 295 -26.54 -41.73 -14.06
C ASN A 295 -26.55 -40.51 -14.99
N SER A 296 -27.16 -39.39 -14.57
CA SER A 296 -27.14 -38.14 -15.33
C SER A 296 -25.86 -37.36 -15.02
N PRO A 297 -25.04 -37.02 -16.03
CA PRO A 297 -23.80 -36.28 -15.80
C PRO A 297 -24.07 -34.90 -15.18
N LEU A 298 -25.12 -34.20 -15.63
CA LEU A 298 -25.49 -32.92 -15.02
C LEU A 298 -25.95 -33.08 -13.57
N THR A 299 -26.84 -34.03 -13.28
CA THR A 299 -27.35 -34.22 -11.91
C THR A 299 -26.23 -34.65 -10.94
N SER A 300 -25.28 -35.48 -11.39
CA SER A 300 -24.09 -35.83 -10.61
C SER A 300 -23.20 -34.62 -10.38
N ALA A 301 -22.92 -33.81 -11.42
CA ALA A 301 -22.13 -32.60 -11.29
C ALA A 301 -22.73 -31.66 -10.25
N LEU A 302 -24.05 -31.43 -10.31
CA LEU A 302 -24.75 -30.55 -9.38
C LEU A 302 -24.59 -30.97 -7.90
N LYS A 303 -24.56 -32.29 -7.63
CA LYS A 303 -24.38 -32.85 -6.29
C LYS A 303 -22.93 -32.85 -5.84
N GLU A 304 -22.05 -33.42 -6.66
CA GLU A 304 -20.66 -33.71 -6.30
C GLU A 304 -19.83 -32.43 -6.26
N LEU A 305 -20.06 -31.53 -7.21
CA LEU A 305 -19.40 -30.22 -7.27
C LEU A 305 -20.10 -29.16 -6.42
N LYS A 306 -21.16 -29.51 -5.67
CA LYS A 306 -21.84 -28.65 -4.68
C LYS A 306 -22.58 -27.43 -5.25
N PHE A 307 -23.16 -27.56 -6.44
CA PHE A 307 -24.14 -26.56 -6.93
C PHE A 307 -25.47 -26.61 -6.18
N TYR A 308 -25.76 -27.73 -5.51
CA TYR A 308 -26.64 -27.74 -4.37
C TYR A 308 -25.85 -27.41 -3.10
N GLN A 309 -26.35 -26.51 -2.27
CA GLN A 309 -25.83 -26.33 -0.92
C GLN A 309 -25.88 -27.68 -0.19
N ASN A 310 -24.75 -28.10 0.37
CA ASN A 310 -24.53 -29.42 0.98
C ASN A 310 -24.57 -30.64 0.02
N GLY A 311 -24.68 -30.44 -1.30
CA GLY A 311 -24.66 -31.50 -2.32
C GLY A 311 -25.91 -32.39 -2.34
N ARG A 312 -27.03 -31.93 -1.78
CA ARG A 312 -28.29 -32.69 -1.73
C ARG A 312 -29.29 -32.17 -2.77
N ILE A 313 -29.92 -33.07 -3.53
CA ILE A 313 -31.05 -32.70 -4.42
C ILE A 313 -32.09 -31.94 -3.60
N ASN A 314 -32.74 -30.95 -4.23
CA ASN A 314 -33.67 -30.01 -3.62
C ASN A 314 -33.04 -29.00 -2.64
N GLY A 315 -31.75 -29.14 -2.34
CA GLY A 315 -30.99 -28.14 -1.58
C GLY A 315 -31.01 -26.77 -2.29
N PRO A 316 -30.82 -25.66 -1.55
CA PRO A 316 -30.66 -24.34 -2.14
C PRO A 316 -29.58 -24.34 -3.22
N LYS A 317 -29.79 -23.56 -4.29
CA LYS A 317 -28.78 -23.39 -5.34
C LYS A 317 -27.58 -22.64 -4.78
N CYS A 318 -26.39 -23.02 -5.22
CA CYS A 318 -25.13 -22.42 -4.82
C CYS A 318 -24.17 -22.40 -6.01
N VAL A 319 -23.28 -21.42 -6.05
CA VAL A 319 -22.17 -21.39 -6.99
C VAL A 319 -20.90 -21.75 -6.23
N PRO A 320 -20.26 -22.88 -6.54
CA PRO A 320 -19.09 -23.35 -5.79
C PRO A 320 -17.88 -22.42 -5.89
N ALA A 321 -17.16 -22.25 -4.77
CA ALA A 321 -16.00 -21.36 -4.69
C ALA A 321 -14.83 -21.76 -5.62
N PHE A 322 -14.72 -23.05 -6.01
CA PHE A 322 -13.66 -23.50 -6.92
C PHE A 322 -13.74 -22.82 -8.29
N LEU A 323 -14.94 -22.36 -8.71
CA LEU A 323 -15.11 -21.63 -9.96
C LEU A 323 -14.32 -20.31 -10.00
N ARG A 324 -13.83 -19.80 -8.87
CA ARG A 324 -12.87 -18.69 -8.80
C ARG A 324 -11.58 -18.99 -9.57
N PHE A 325 -11.11 -20.23 -9.45
CA PHE A 325 -9.84 -20.71 -9.99
C PHE A 325 -10.02 -21.59 -11.21
N GLU A 326 -11.24 -21.84 -11.69
CA GLU A 326 -11.39 -22.59 -12.93
C GLU A 326 -10.72 -21.85 -14.10
N THR A 327 -10.39 -22.63 -15.11
CA THR A 327 -9.96 -22.18 -16.43
C THR A 327 -10.87 -21.07 -16.93
N ARG A 328 -10.27 -20.09 -17.60
CA ARG A 328 -10.97 -18.94 -18.14
C ARG A 328 -12.15 -19.36 -19.02
N SER A 329 -11.99 -20.37 -19.89
CA SER A 329 -13.07 -20.85 -20.76
C SER A 329 -14.28 -21.34 -19.94
N VAL A 330 -14.06 -22.15 -18.91
CA VAL A 330 -15.15 -22.65 -18.03
C VAL A 330 -15.89 -21.50 -17.35
N LYS A 331 -15.15 -20.52 -16.80
CA LYS A 331 -15.76 -19.33 -16.18
C LYS A 331 -16.58 -18.52 -17.17
N GLU A 332 -16.08 -18.33 -18.40
CA GLU A 332 -16.78 -17.58 -19.44
C GLU A 332 -18.04 -18.31 -19.93
N PHE A 333 -17.99 -19.62 -20.18
CA PHE A 333 -19.17 -20.41 -20.55
C PHE A 333 -20.20 -20.53 -19.43
N PHE A 334 -19.75 -20.66 -18.18
CA PHE A 334 -20.64 -20.62 -17.01
C PHE A 334 -21.38 -19.28 -16.94
N MET A 335 -20.68 -18.15 -17.08
CA MET A 335 -21.31 -16.84 -17.10
C MET A 335 -22.24 -16.68 -18.31
N ALA A 336 -21.88 -17.21 -19.48
CA ALA A 336 -22.74 -17.17 -20.65
C ALA A 336 -24.06 -17.91 -20.43
N GLY A 337 -24.04 -19.13 -19.86
CA GLY A 337 -25.26 -19.86 -19.52
C GLY A 337 -26.12 -19.14 -18.48
N LEU A 338 -25.49 -18.53 -17.47
CA LEU A 338 -26.20 -17.73 -16.48
C LEU A 338 -26.84 -16.47 -17.10
N ILE A 339 -26.15 -15.85 -18.06
CA ILE A 339 -26.70 -14.73 -18.82
C ILE A 339 -27.84 -15.20 -19.70
N ASP A 340 -27.72 -16.36 -20.37
CA ASP A 340 -28.76 -16.94 -21.24
C ASP A 340 -30.04 -17.34 -20.51
N SER A 341 -29.98 -17.59 -19.21
CA SER A 341 -31.17 -17.74 -18.35
C SER A 341 -31.65 -16.37 -17.86
N ASP A 342 -31.04 -15.87 -16.79
CA ASP A 342 -31.52 -14.71 -16.01
C ASP A 342 -30.87 -13.36 -16.38
N GLY A 343 -30.02 -13.35 -17.40
CA GLY A 343 -29.35 -12.14 -17.87
C GLY A 343 -30.18 -11.29 -18.83
N CYS A 344 -29.94 -9.98 -18.79
CA CYS A 344 -30.39 -9.00 -19.77
C CYS A 344 -29.20 -8.18 -20.26
N THR A 345 -29.08 -7.97 -21.57
CA THR A 345 -28.03 -7.10 -22.13
C THR A 345 -28.64 -5.88 -22.79
N ASN A 346 -27.92 -4.75 -22.69
CA ASN A 346 -28.27 -3.50 -23.35
C ASN A 346 -27.03 -2.63 -23.52
N THR A 347 -27.16 -1.63 -24.38
CA THR A 347 -26.15 -0.57 -24.52
C THR A 347 -26.64 0.67 -23.80
N ILE A 348 -25.81 1.20 -22.89
CA ILE A 348 -26.07 2.43 -22.15
C ILE A 348 -24.90 3.37 -22.42
N GLU A 349 -25.20 4.56 -22.96
CA GLU A 349 -24.18 5.56 -23.27
C GLU A 349 -23.01 4.94 -24.06
N GLY A 350 -23.32 4.22 -25.15
CA GLY A 350 -22.33 3.58 -26.03
C GLY A 350 -21.51 2.45 -25.40
N THR A 351 -21.83 2.02 -24.18
CA THR A 351 -21.14 0.93 -23.48
C THR A 351 -22.09 -0.26 -23.30
N ALA A 352 -21.64 -1.46 -23.69
CA ALA A 352 -22.41 -2.68 -23.43
C ALA A 352 -22.45 -2.98 -21.93
N ARG A 353 -23.64 -3.38 -21.48
CA ARG A 353 -23.93 -3.76 -20.10
C ARG A 353 -24.67 -5.08 -20.07
N VAL A 354 -24.30 -5.93 -19.12
CA VAL A 354 -25.05 -7.11 -18.73
C VAL A 354 -25.65 -6.87 -17.35
N ALA A 355 -26.93 -7.17 -17.17
CA ALA A 355 -27.62 -7.17 -15.89
C ALA A 355 -28.03 -8.60 -15.52
N ILE A 356 -27.64 -9.08 -14.35
CA ILE A 356 -28.05 -10.38 -13.79
C ILE A 356 -28.75 -10.11 -12.45
N LYS A 357 -29.92 -10.69 -12.24
CA LYS A 357 -30.70 -10.53 -11.01
C LYS A 357 -30.70 -11.83 -10.21
N THR A 358 -30.64 -11.74 -8.89
CA THR A 358 -30.83 -12.90 -8.03
C THR A 358 -31.42 -12.48 -6.68
N VAL A 359 -32.19 -13.39 -6.09
CA VAL A 359 -32.72 -13.29 -4.71
C VAL A 359 -32.00 -14.27 -3.77
N PHE A 360 -31.00 -15.00 -4.25
CA PHE A 360 -30.31 -16.04 -3.50
C PHE A 360 -28.89 -15.59 -3.15
N GLU A 361 -28.60 -15.48 -1.86
CA GLU A 361 -27.30 -15.05 -1.35
C GLU A 361 -26.12 -15.93 -1.85
N PRO A 362 -26.21 -17.28 -1.89
CA PRO A 362 -25.11 -18.09 -2.40
C PRO A 362 -24.84 -17.90 -3.91
N ILE A 363 -25.87 -17.51 -4.67
CA ILE A 363 -25.70 -17.17 -6.10
C ILE A 363 -25.08 -15.79 -6.24
N LYS A 364 -25.50 -14.82 -5.42
CA LYS A 364 -24.90 -13.47 -5.34
C LYS A 364 -23.39 -13.57 -5.11
N ASP A 365 -22.95 -14.33 -4.12
CA ASP A 365 -21.52 -14.49 -3.82
C ASP A 365 -20.77 -15.20 -4.96
N GLY A 366 -21.42 -16.20 -5.56
CA GLY A 366 -20.96 -16.87 -6.76
C GLY A 366 -20.65 -15.97 -7.93
N ILE A 367 -21.65 -15.19 -8.36
CA ILE A 367 -21.54 -14.23 -9.45
C ILE A 367 -20.40 -13.26 -9.15
N PHE A 368 -20.38 -12.71 -7.92
CA PHE A 368 -19.35 -11.77 -7.52
C PHE A 368 -17.94 -12.35 -7.68
N ILE A 369 -17.71 -13.56 -7.16
CA ILE A 369 -16.41 -14.22 -7.19
C ILE A 369 -15.97 -14.49 -8.63
N ILE A 370 -16.85 -15.03 -9.48
CA ILE A 370 -16.49 -15.36 -10.86
C ILE A 370 -16.19 -14.08 -11.65
N VAL A 371 -17.06 -13.07 -11.56
CA VAL A 371 -16.91 -11.80 -12.27
C VAL A 371 -15.62 -11.08 -11.86
N ARG A 372 -15.30 -11.05 -10.56
CA ARG A 372 -14.05 -10.45 -10.05
C ARG A 372 -12.82 -11.28 -10.44
N SER A 373 -12.93 -12.61 -10.48
CA SER A 373 -11.85 -13.50 -10.94
C SER A 373 -11.53 -13.33 -12.43
N LEU A 374 -12.54 -12.99 -13.26
CA LEU A 374 -12.40 -12.68 -14.68
C LEU A 374 -11.88 -11.26 -14.95
N GLY A 375 -11.74 -10.42 -13.91
CA GLY A 375 -11.29 -9.04 -14.08
C GLY A 375 -12.37 -8.08 -14.57
N LEU A 376 -13.64 -8.45 -14.54
CA LEU A 376 -14.70 -7.60 -15.08
C LEU A 376 -15.04 -6.44 -14.14
N ASN A 377 -15.46 -5.32 -14.73
CA ASN A 377 -16.01 -4.21 -13.96
C ASN A 377 -17.42 -4.54 -13.51
N LEU A 378 -17.66 -4.47 -12.21
CA LEU A 378 -18.94 -4.82 -11.59
C LEU A 378 -19.45 -3.69 -10.70
N THR A 379 -20.75 -3.41 -10.80
CA THR A 379 -21.50 -2.68 -9.78
C THR A 379 -22.69 -3.52 -9.35
N VAL A 380 -23.00 -3.54 -8.05
CA VAL A 380 -24.12 -4.33 -7.51
C VAL A 380 -25.14 -3.36 -6.90
N SER A 381 -26.36 -3.37 -7.40
CA SER A 381 -27.51 -2.68 -6.81
C SER A 381 -28.29 -3.65 -5.92
N PHE A 382 -29.00 -3.12 -4.93
CA PHE A 382 -29.82 -3.90 -4.01
C PHE A 382 -31.18 -3.24 -3.87
N ASP A 383 -32.23 -4.01 -4.15
CA ASP A 383 -33.62 -3.62 -3.97
C ASP A 383 -34.15 -4.38 -2.75
N PRO A 384 -34.47 -3.69 -1.63
CA PRO A 384 -34.93 -4.35 -0.41
C PRO A 384 -36.33 -4.95 -0.59
N GLU A 385 -36.64 -5.93 0.27
CA GLU A 385 -37.95 -6.53 0.38
C GLU A 385 -39.04 -5.46 0.57
N GLN A 386 -40.07 -5.52 -0.26
CA GLN A 386 -41.18 -4.57 -0.24
C GLN A 386 -42.47 -5.18 -0.80
N ILE A 387 -43.60 -4.65 -0.35
CA ILE A 387 -44.90 -4.93 -0.97
C ILE A 387 -45.09 -3.93 -2.10
N ARG A 388 -45.25 -4.42 -3.32
CA ARG A 388 -45.51 -3.59 -4.50
C ARG A 388 -46.92 -2.98 -4.43
N GLU A 389 -47.15 -1.94 -5.23
CA GLU A 389 -48.47 -1.28 -5.33
C GLU A 389 -49.61 -2.23 -5.72
N ASP A 390 -49.30 -3.31 -6.44
CA ASP A 390 -50.23 -4.37 -6.83
C ASP A 390 -50.47 -5.43 -5.72
N GLY A 391 -49.92 -5.22 -4.52
CA GLY A 391 -50.03 -6.12 -3.37
C GLY A 391 -49.10 -7.33 -3.43
N LEU A 392 -48.26 -7.46 -4.47
CA LEU A 392 -47.33 -8.57 -4.58
C LEU A 392 -46.08 -8.34 -3.72
N HIS A 393 -45.70 -9.39 -2.99
CA HIS A 393 -44.48 -9.40 -2.20
C HIS A 393 -43.24 -9.53 -3.10
N GLN A 394 -42.34 -8.57 -3.01
CA GLN A 394 -41.03 -8.59 -3.67
C GLN A 394 -39.96 -8.87 -2.62
N ASN A 395 -39.14 -9.90 -2.83
CA ASN A 395 -38.03 -10.24 -1.94
C ASN A 395 -36.82 -9.33 -2.16
N ASP A 396 -35.91 -9.33 -1.19
CA ASP A 396 -34.55 -8.82 -1.33
C ASP A 396 -33.91 -9.29 -2.64
N THR A 397 -33.52 -8.34 -3.48
CA THR A 397 -33.01 -8.61 -4.83
C THR A 397 -31.68 -7.92 -5.05
N TRP A 398 -30.66 -8.69 -5.44
CA TRP A 398 -29.38 -8.16 -5.91
C TRP A 398 -29.35 -8.08 -7.43
N ILE A 399 -28.90 -6.95 -7.95
CA ILE A 399 -28.77 -6.73 -9.38
C ILE A 399 -27.31 -6.42 -9.70
N PHE A 400 -26.67 -7.35 -10.39
CA PHE A 400 -25.31 -7.22 -10.87
C PHE A 400 -25.32 -6.49 -12.21
N HIS A 401 -24.50 -5.45 -12.36
CA HIS A 401 -24.26 -4.78 -13.63
C HIS A 401 -22.79 -4.94 -14.01
N LEU A 402 -22.55 -5.70 -15.07
CA LEU A 402 -21.22 -5.93 -15.63
C LEU A 402 -21.04 -5.00 -16.82
N PHE A 403 -19.84 -4.43 -16.95
CA PHE A 403 -19.48 -3.50 -18.02
C PHE A 403 -18.18 -3.95 -18.68
N GLU A 404 -18.00 -3.58 -19.96
CA GLU A 404 -16.79 -3.86 -20.75
C GLU A 404 -15.50 -3.49 -19.98
N GLY A 405 -15.49 -2.29 -19.38
CA GLY A 405 -14.42 -1.86 -18.48
C GLY A 405 -13.02 -1.90 -19.10
N ALA A 406 -12.02 -2.20 -18.26
CA ALA A 406 -10.64 -2.34 -18.72
C ALA A 406 -10.37 -3.69 -19.44
N ASN A 407 -11.21 -4.70 -19.20
CA ASN A 407 -11.06 -6.06 -19.72
C ASN A 407 -12.13 -6.36 -20.78
N LYS A 408 -12.24 -5.47 -21.77
CA LYS A 408 -13.24 -5.51 -22.84
C LYS A 408 -13.24 -6.85 -23.59
N SER A 409 -12.07 -7.41 -23.88
CA SER A 409 -11.95 -8.70 -24.58
C SER A 409 -12.58 -9.86 -23.80
N VAL A 410 -12.43 -9.90 -22.47
CA VAL A 410 -13.08 -10.90 -21.60
C VAL A 410 -14.59 -10.73 -21.63
N PHE A 411 -15.08 -9.49 -21.50
CA PHE A 411 -16.52 -9.19 -21.51
C PHE A 411 -17.18 -9.67 -22.82
N TRP A 412 -16.62 -9.30 -23.97
CA TRP A 412 -17.16 -9.71 -25.27
C TRP A 412 -16.98 -11.20 -25.54
N SER A 413 -15.91 -11.82 -25.03
CA SER A 413 -15.72 -13.28 -25.09
C SER A 413 -16.88 -14.04 -24.42
N ILE A 414 -17.42 -13.53 -23.31
CA ILE A 414 -18.60 -14.11 -22.63
C ILE A 414 -19.86 -13.93 -23.46
N LEU A 415 -20.10 -12.72 -23.98
CA LEU A 415 -21.28 -12.45 -24.81
C LEU A 415 -21.29 -13.31 -26.08
N ASN A 416 -20.13 -13.48 -26.71
CA ASN A 416 -19.97 -14.34 -27.89
C ASN A 416 -20.26 -15.83 -27.58
N LYS A 417 -20.16 -16.24 -26.32
CA LYS A 417 -20.52 -17.58 -25.85
C LYS A 417 -21.98 -17.72 -25.43
N CYS A 418 -22.73 -16.62 -25.34
CA CYS A 418 -24.18 -16.67 -25.11
C CYS A 418 -24.86 -17.24 -26.36
N SER A 419 -25.80 -18.15 -26.19
CA SER A 419 -26.57 -18.74 -27.28
C SER A 419 -27.63 -17.78 -27.81
N CYS A 420 -28.27 -17.01 -26.94
CA CYS A 420 -29.36 -16.12 -27.28
C CYS A 420 -28.87 -14.90 -28.07
N GLU A 421 -29.35 -14.70 -29.30
CA GLU A 421 -28.83 -13.64 -30.18
C GLU A 421 -28.98 -12.24 -29.56
N ARG A 422 -30.15 -11.96 -28.97
CA ARG A 422 -30.43 -10.68 -28.28
C ARG A 422 -29.52 -10.43 -27.06
N LYS A 423 -28.90 -11.46 -26.50
CA LYS A 423 -27.97 -11.34 -25.37
C LYS A 423 -26.55 -11.12 -25.89
N ARG A 424 -26.16 -11.86 -26.93
CA ARG A 424 -24.88 -11.73 -27.66
C ARG A 424 -24.71 -10.34 -28.30
N GLN A 425 -25.80 -9.75 -28.79
CA GLN A 425 -25.82 -8.42 -29.43
C GLN A 425 -26.69 -7.45 -28.62
N PRO A 426 -26.10 -6.71 -27.66
CA PRO A 426 -26.84 -5.76 -26.83
C PRO A 426 -27.52 -4.67 -27.68
N ARG A 427 -28.83 -4.51 -27.52
CA ARG A 427 -29.59 -3.48 -28.23
C ARG A 427 -29.33 -2.10 -27.65
N GLU A 428 -29.29 -1.09 -28.53
CA GLU A 428 -29.32 0.31 -28.10
C GLU A 428 -30.67 0.67 -27.50
N LEU A 429 -30.67 1.19 -26.28
CA LEU A 429 -31.88 1.80 -25.71
C LEU A 429 -32.15 3.10 -26.47
N LYS A 430 -33.31 3.16 -27.16
CA LYS A 430 -33.73 4.24 -28.08
C LYS A 430 -33.72 5.68 -27.51
N ASN A 431 -33.37 5.89 -26.24
CA ASN A 431 -33.37 7.20 -25.55
C ASN A 431 -32.04 7.58 -24.87
N CYS A 432 -30.93 6.87 -25.10
CA CYS A 432 -29.64 7.26 -24.53
C CYS A 432 -28.89 8.21 -25.47
N ARG A 433 -28.51 9.39 -24.97
CA ARG A 433 -27.61 10.32 -25.67
C ARG A 433 -26.28 9.62 -25.97
N ILE A 434 -25.91 9.62 -27.24
CA ILE A 434 -24.67 9.03 -27.75
C ILE A 434 -23.47 9.77 -27.13
N PRO A 435 -22.51 9.08 -26.48
CA PRO A 435 -21.21 9.67 -26.20
C PRO A 435 -20.42 9.80 -27.51
N LEU A 436 -19.85 10.98 -27.73
CA LEU A 436 -19.17 11.43 -28.95
C LEU A 436 -17.84 10.73 -29.30
N TYR A 437 -17.64 9.45 -28.96
CA TYR A 437 -16.42 8.75 -29.35
C TYR A 437 -16.71 7.32 -29.82
N PRO A 438 -16.43 7.00 -31.10
CA PRO A 438 -16.46 5.61 -31.56
C PRO A 438 -15.38 4.79 -30.84
N PRO A 439 -15.62 3.49 -30.60
CA PRO A 439 -14.60 2.59 -30.10
C PRO A 439 -13.45 2.57 -31.09
N THR A 440 -12.26 3.00 -30.65
CA THR A 440 -11.03 2.83 -31.43
C THR A 440 -10.75 1.33 -31.49
N GLU A 441 -10.57 0.79 -32.69
CA GLU A 441 -10.01 -0.55 -32.87
C GLU A 441 -8.67 -0.60 -32.15
N ILE A 442 -8.60 -1.40 -31.09
CA ILE A 442 -7.37 -1.61 -30.34
C ILE A 442 -6.61 -2.69 -31.10
N GLU A 443 -5.54 -2.30 -31.79
CA GLU A 443 -4.54 -3.26 -32.26
C GLU A 443 -3.97 -4.01 -31.05
N GLU A 444 -4.04 -5.34 -31.09
CA GLU A 444 -3.45 -6.23 -30.09
C GLU A 444 -1.92 -6.05 -30.11
N SER A 445 -1.39 -5.20 -29.23
CA SER A 445 0.06 -5.13 -28.99
C SER A 445 0.46 -6.15 -27.92
N ASP A 446 1.48 -6.96 -28.24
CA ASP A 446 2.02 -8.08 -27.45
C ASP A 446 2.64 -7.74 -26.08
N THR A 447 2.57 -6.49 -25.63
CA THR A 447 2.91 -6.18 -24.24
C THR A 447 1.81 -6.76 -23.36
N VAL A 448 2.15 -7.77 -22.55
CA VAL A 448 1.27 -8.37 -21.53
C VAL A 448 0.76 -7.26 -20.60
N ARG A 449 -0.37 -6.65 -20.98
CA ARG A 449 -1.05 -5.67 -20.16
C ARG A 449 -1.57 -6.43 -18.96
N LEU A 450 -1.20 -5.99 -17.76
CA LEU A 450 -1.78 -6.52 -16.54
C LEU A 450 -3.28 -6.24 -16.61
N ASN A 451 -4.09 -7.28 -16.88
CA ASN A 451 -5.53 -7.23 -16.72
C ASN A 451 -5.79 -6.84 -15.27
N VAL A 452 -6.32 -5.65 -15.01
CA VAL A 452 -6.53 -5.14 -13.63
C VAL A 452 -7.87 -4.44 -13.52
N ILE A 453 -8.47 -4.51 -12.34
CA ILE A 453 -9.73 -3.83 -12.03
C ILE A 453 -9.42 -2.54 -11.25
N PRO A 454 -9.61 -1.36 -11.86
CA PRO A 454 -9.35 -0.08 -11.22
C PRO A 454 -10.47 0.30 -10.24
N MET A 455 -10.16 0.43 -8.95
CA MET A 455 -11.15 0.76 -7.92
C MET A 455 -10.92 2.15 -7.31
N ALA A 456 -12.00 2.93 -7.23
CA ALA A 456 -12.02 4.16 -6.47
C ALA A 456 -12.02 3.83 -4.97
N PHE A 457 -11.31 4.60 -4.16
CA PHE A 457 -11.11 4.25 -2.75
C PHE A 457 -10.97 5.47 -1.84
N ASP A 458 -11.32 5.27 -0.58
CA ASP A 458 -11.08 6.13 0.57
C ASP A 458 -10.03 5.52 1.50
N ILE A 459 -9.49 6.39 2.35
CA ILE A 459 -8.46 6.07 3.34
C ILE A 459 -8.92 6.64 4.67
N GLN A 460 -9.00 5.80 5.70
CA GLN A 460 -9.35 6.20 7.06
C GLN A 460 -8.28 5.72 8.06
N LYS A 461 -7.73 6.63 8.85
CA LYS A 461 -6.85 6.27 9.98
C LYS A 461 -7.67 5.54 11.03
N SER A 462 -7.20 4.37 11.45
CA SER A 462 -7.93 3.47 12.35
C SER A 462 -7.20 3.21 13.68
N GLY A 463 -6.15 3.97 13.98
CA GLY A 463 -5.36 3.87 15.21
C GLY A 463 -4.03 3.16 14.99
N THR A 464 -3.54 2.46 16.00
CA THR A 464 -2.29 1.67 15.96
C THR A 464 -2.60 0.21 16.27
N GLY A 465 -1.86 -0.71 15.65
CA GLY A 465 -2.06 -2.12 15.90
C GLY A 465 -0.96 -2.99 15.34
N ARG A 466 -1.16 -4.30 15.48
CA ARG A 466 -0.21 -5.32 15.02
C ARG A 466 -0.30 -5.46 13.50
N LEU A 467 0.85 -5.41 12.85
CA LEU A 467 1.01 -5.48 11.40
C LEU A 467 2.06 -6.53 11.04
N PHE A 468 1.94 -7.06 9.84
CA PHE A 468 2.85 -8.07 9.28
C PHE A 468 3.36 -7.59 7.92
N ALA A 469 4.67 -7.42 7.78
CA ALA A 469 5.32 -7.16 6.51
C ALA A 469 5.80 -8.48 5.89
N VAL A 470 5.43 -8.68 4.62
CA VAL A 470 5.77 -9.87 3.85
C VAL A 470 6.91 -9.53 2.91
N TYR A 471 8.03 -10.24 3.02
CA TYR A 471 9.19 -10.11 2.16
C TYR A 471 9.22 -11.29 1.19
N LEU A 472 9.25 -10.99 -0.10
CA LEU A 472 9.36 -11.99 -1.15
C LEU A 472 10.83 -12.11 -1.58
N LYS A 473 11.24 -13.33 -1.92
CA LYS A 473 12.59 -13.63 -2.42
C LYS A 473 12.96 -12.84 -3.68
N ASN A 474 11.97 -12.53 -4.51
CA ASN A 474 12.07 -11.52 -5.57
C ASN A 474 11.34 -10.24 -5.12
N PRO A 475 12.07 -9.18 -4.73
CA PRO A 475 11.47 -7.93 -4.24
C PRO A 475 10.59 -7.20 -5.27
N SER A 476 10.80 -7.46 -6.57
CA SER A 476 10.00 -6.90 -7.65
C SER A 476 8.66 -7.64 -7.84
N SER A 477 8.50 -8.81 -7.21
CA SER A 477 7.28 -9.59 -7.31
C SER A 477 6.13 -8.98 -6.50
N THR A 478 4.94 -9.48 -6.76
CA THR A 478 3.70 -9.07 -6.10
C THR A 478 3.01 -10.27 -5.47
N PHE A 479 2.04 -10.01 -4.60
CA PHE A 479 1.13 -11.02 -4.10
C PHE A 479 -0.28 -10.44 -4.02
N ILE A 480 -1.28 -11.34 -4.02
CA ILE A 480 -2.69 -10.97 -4.05
C ILE A 480 -3.36 -11.34 -2.71
N THR A 481 -4.15 -10.42 -2.17
CA THR A 481 -4.99 -10.63 -0.99
C THR A 481 -6.30 -11.35 -1.34
N GLU A 482 -7.07 -11.83 -0.37
CA GLU A 482 -8.42 -12.40 -0.62
C GLU A 482 -9.34 -11.41 -1.37
N GLU A 483 -9.20 -10.12 -1.07
CA GLU A 483 -9.86 -9.01 -1.76
C GLU A 483 -9.26 -8.69 -3.14
N GLN A 484 -8.41 -9.56 -3.67
CA GLN A 484 -7.75 -9.39 -4.96
C GLN A 484 -6.88 -8.13 -5.08
N LEU A 485 -6.60 -7.41 -3.98
CA LEU A 485 -5.72 -6.24 -3.99
C LEU A 485 -4.29 -6.69 -4.28
N ILE A 486 -3.64 -6.00 -5.23
CA ILE A 486 -2.24 -6.23 -5.58
C ILE A 486 -1.35 -5.53 -4.56
N CYS A 487 -0.54 -6.31 -3.85
CA CYS A 487 0.47 -5.81 -2.92
C CYS A 487 1.88 -6.07 -3.44
N SER A 488 2.78 -5.13 -3.21
CA SER A 488 4.22 -5.33 -3.46
C SER A 488 4.87 -5.96 -2.23
N SER A 489 5.96 -6.69 -2.44
CA SER A 489 6.86 -7.10 -1.35
C SER A 489 7.22 -5.90 -0.47
N ALA A 490 7.30 -6.12 0.83
CA ALA A 490 7.94 -5.17 1.73
C ALA A 490 9.41 -4.98 1.29
N SER A 491 9.93 -3.76 1.48
CA SER A 491 11.34 -3.46 1.29
C SER A 491 12.02 -3.28 2.64
N LEU A 492 13.16 -3.94 2.79
CA LEU A 492 14.14 -3.56 3.77
C LEU A 492 14.96 -2.49 3.06
N ASP A 493 14.81 -1.21 3.43
CA ASP A 493 15.83 -0.21 3.08
C ASP A 493 17.10 -0.51 3.92
N ILE A 494 17.67 -1.71 3.79
CA ILE A 494 19.00 -2.03 4.27
C ILE A 494 19.94 -1.49 3.21
N VAL A 495 20.55 -0.35 3.50
CA VAL A 495 21.80 0.03 2.85
C VAL A 495 22.81 -1.07 3.24
N ARG A 496 23.01 -2.07 2.36
CA ARG A 496 24.10 -3.03 2.51
C ARG A 496 25.40 -2.23 2.36
N HIS A 497 26.06 -1.92 3.47
CA HIS A 497 27.45 -1.51 3.42
C HIS A 497 28.25 -2.78 3.13
N GLU A 498 28.68 -2.93 1.87
CA GLU A 498 29.79 -3.84 1.55
C GLU A 498 30.97 -3.45 2.44
N ALA A 499 31.52 -4.45 3.12
CA ALA A 499 32.71 -4.33 3.96
C ALA A 499 33.93 -3.99 3.10
N SER A 500 33.99 -2.78 2.58
CA SER A 500 35.20 -2.18 2.06
C SER A 500 35.88 -1.43 3.20
N VAL A 501 37.15 -1.72 3.39
CA VAL A 501 38.05 -1.04 4.30
C VAL A 501 38.12 0.43 3.87
N ILE A 502 37.32 1.30 4.50
CA ILE A 502 37.31 2.73 4.19
C ILE A 502 38.24 3.44 5.18
N VAL A 503 39.27 4.09 4.64
CA VAL A 503 40.04 5.13 5.32
C VAL A 503 39.10 6.29 5.65
N ARG A 504 38.87 6.56 6.95
CA ARG A 504 37.80 7.47 7.41
C ARG A 504 38.31 8.90 7.59
N ASP A 505 38.05 9.77 6.61
CA ASP A 505 38.17 11.24 6.70
C ASP A 505 36.95 11.86 7.45
N LYS A 506 37.07 13.09 7.94
CA LYS A 506 36.01 13.94 8.51
C LYS A 506 34.75 14.04 7.64
N SER A 507 34.83 13.78 6.33
CA SER A 507 33.67 13.65 5.45
C SER A 507 32.79 12.42 5.74
N TYR A 508 33.36 11.32 6.28
CA TYR A 508 32.63 10.10 6.66
C TYR A 508 31.52 10.37 7.70
N PHE A 509 31.75 11.28 8.65
CA PHE A 509 30.78 11.65 9.68
C PHE A 509 29.64 12.56 9.17
N LYS A 510 29.65 12.93 7.89
CA LYS A 510 28.59 13.68 7.21
C LYS A 510 27.78 12.83 6.22
N ASP A 511 28.10 11.55 6.05
CA ASP A 511 27.36 10.66 5.14
C ASP A 511 25.92 10.44 5.67
N GLU A 512 24.93 10.66 4.79
CA GLU A 512 23.49 10.45 5.07
C GLU A 512 23.15 8.98 5.35
N LYS A 513 24.09 8.05 5.12
CA LYS A 513 23.95 6.62 5.39
C LYS A 513 24.25 6.23 6.85
N ASN A 514 24.73 7.14 7.69
CA ASN A 514 25.03 6.84 9.09
C ASN A 514 23.76 6.84 9.96
N PHE A 515 23.57 5.80 10.76
CA PHE A 515 22.45 5.67 11.71
C PHE A 515 22.96 5.57 13.14
N CYS A 516 22.18 6.08 14.09
CA CYS A 516 22.49 5.86 15.50
C CYS A 516 22.21 4.42 15.89
N TYR A 517 23.21 3.73 16.44
CA TYR A 517 23.11 2.35 16.91
C TYR A 517 22.01 2.12 17.96
N SER A 518 21.71 3.11 18.80
CA SER A 518 20.70 3.00 19.86
C SER A 518 19.28 3.38 19.40
N CYS A 519 19.11 4.51 18.69
CA CYS A 519 17.77 5.02 18.34
C CYS A 519 17.40 4.92 16.85
N ALA A 520 18.27 4.35 16.03
CA ALA A 520 18.10 4.18 14.58
C ALA A 520 17.78 5.47 13.78
N ARG A 521 17.99 6.66 14.36
CA ARG A 521 17.77 7.95 13.67
C ARG A 521 18.93 8.27 12.74
N ALA A 522 18.60 8.64 11.49
CA ALA A 522 19.55 8.96 10.41
C ALA A 522 19.90 10.46 10.30
N LYS A 523 19.09 11.35 10.89
CA LYS A 523 19.22 12.81 10.64
C LYS A 523 19.33 13.64 11.92
N ASP A 524 20.22 14.62 11.81
CA ASP A 524 20.31 15.87 12.57
C ASP A 524 21.23 15.95 13.80
N SER A 525 22.30 15.13 13.86
CA SER A 525 23.33 15.36 14.87
C SER A 525 24.70 14.86 14.44
N ARG A 526 25.76 15.52 14.91
CA ARG A 526 27.12 14.97 14.87
C ARG A 526 27.08 13.56 15.43
N PHE A 527 27.59 12.60 14.66
CA PHE A 527 27.75 11.22 15.10
C PHE A 527 29.11 11.05 15.76
N GLU A 528 29.14 10.28 16.83
CA GLU A 528 30.35 10.00 17.59
C GLU A 528 30.47 8.50 17.79
N GLN A 529 31.69 7.98 17.75
CA GLN A 529 31.93 6.55 17.89
C GLN A 529 31.56 6.05 19.28
N ILE A 530 31.06 4.82 19.34
CA ILE A 530 30.80 4.15 20.62
C ILE A 530 32.16 3.82 21.26
N PRO A 531 32.38 4.09 22.55
CA PRO A 531 33.70 3.95 23.17
C PRO A 531 34.32 2.55 23.10
N TRP A 532 33.50 1.51 22.98
CA TRP A 532 33.94 0.11 22.92
C TRP A 532 33.72 -0.56 21.56
N ASP A 533 33.13 0.15 20.60
CA ASP A 533 32.93 -0.35 19.24
C ASP A 533 33.04 0.82 18.24
N THR A 534 34.23 0.95 17.65
CA THR A 534 34.54 2.03 16.71
C THR A 534 33.87 1.84 15.34
N ALA A 535 33.26 0.68 15.07
CA ALA A 535 32.47 0.45 13.87
C ALA A 535 31.07 1.04 13.98
N GLN A 536 30.58 1.28 15.19
CA GLN A 536 29.24 1.78 15.47
C GLN A 536 29.23 3.26 15.87
N LEU A 537 28.09 3.92 15.65
CA LEU A 537 27.93 5.36 15.90
C LEU A 537 26.73 5.66 16.80
N TRP A 538 26.88 6.65 17.67
CA TRP A 538 25.76 7.26 18.39
C TRP A 538 25.45 8.65 17.88
N CYS A 539 24.16 9.01 17.86
CA CYS A 539 23.75 10.39 17.74
C CYS A 539 24.12 11.16 19.02
N ARG A 540 24.24 12.48 18.92
CA ARG A 540 24.58 13.35 20.06
C ARG A 540 23.68 13.12 21.29
N ASN A 541 22.40 12.87 21.08
CA ASN A 541 21.44 12.66 22.17
C ASN A 541 21.65 11.31 22.87
N CYS A 542 21.91 10.24 22.11
CA CYS A 542 22.20 8.93 22.68
C CYS A 542 23.53 8.93 23.42
N ARG A 543 24.59 9.53 22.84
CA ARG A 543 25.86 9.76 23.53
C ARG A 543 25.65 10.55 24.82
N LYS A 544 24.93 11.67 24.79
CA LYS A 544 24.68 12.49 25.98
C LYS A 544 23.97 11.68 27.08
N ARG A 545 22.93 10.91 26.73
CA ARG A 545 22.26 10.04 27.70
C ARG A 545 23.21 9.00 28.27
N HIS A 546 24.02 8.35 27.44
CA HIS A 546 24.99 7.36 27.93
C HIS A 546 26.06 8.02 28.80
N GLN A 547 26.52 9.23 28.49
CA GLN A 547 27.42 9.98 29.36
C GLN A 547 26.80 10.28 30.73
N GLU A 548 25.49 10.53 30.78
CA GLU A 548 24.77 10.82 32.03
C GLU A 548 24.43 9.55 32.83
N THR A 549 24.11 8.45 32.16
CA THR A 549 23.64 7.22 32.82
C THR A 549 24.73 6.17 32.94
N ALA A 550 25.70 6.15 32.02
CA ALA A 550 26.66 5.08 31.78
C ALA A 550 26.00 3.69 31.72
N ILE A 551 24.72 3.62 31.33
CA ILE A 551 23.96 2.38 31.24
C ILE A 551 23.52 2.19 29.78
N PHE A 552 23.65 0.97 29.27
CA PHE A 552 23.22 0.59 27.93
C PHE A 552 22.70 -0.86 27.93
N CYS A 553 21.57 -1.10 27.27
CA CYS A 553 20.99 -2.44 27.16
C CYS A 553 21.79 -3.35 26.23
N LEU A 554 22.23 -4.51 26.71
CA LEU A 554 23.02 -5.49 25.92
C LEU A 554 22.20 -6.26 24.89
N ASN A 555 20.87 -6.24 25.00
CA ASN A 555 20.01 -6.85 23.99
C ASN A 555 20.10 -6.08 22.66
N ASP A 556 20.64 -6.76 21.64
CA ASP A 556 20.84 -6.25 20.27
C ASP A 556 19.57 -5.73 19.60
N SER A 557 18.39 -6.20 20.03
CA SER A 557 17.11 -5.73 19.49
C SER A 557 16.58 -4.49 20.21
N CYS A 558 16.98 -4.25 21.46
CA CYS A 558 16.48 -3.14 22.27
C CYS A 558 17.43 -1.94 22.23
N ARG A 559 18.72 -2.15 22.53
CA ARG A 559 19.80 -1.14 22.52
C ARG A 559 19.44 0.18 23.21
N GLU A 560 18.52 0.16 24.15
CA GLU A 560 18.05 1.38 24.80
C GLU A 560 19.13 1.91 25.77
N ILE A 561 19.31 3.23 25.72
CA ILE A 561 20.04 3.97 26.75
C ILE A 561 18.97 4.62 27.64
N PRO A 562 18.82 4.18 28.90
CA PRO A 562 17.79 4.69 29.79
C PRO A 562 17.96 6.19 30.01
N SER A 563 16.86 6.86 30.34
CA SER A 563 16.88 8.24 30.83
C SER A 563 17.59 8.33 32.18
N LYS A 564 17.95 9.55 32.60
CA LYS A 564 18.55 9.82 33.91
C LYS A 564 17.70 9.28 35.07
N ASP A 565 16.38 9.42 34.98
CA ASP A 565 15.44 8.97 36.01
C ASP A 565 15.29 7.45 36.01
N GLN A 566 15.20 6.82 34.83
CA GLN A 566 15.19 5.36 34.70
C GLN A 566 16.48 4.75 35.28
N ALA A 567 17.64 5.32 34.95
CA ALA A 567 18.92 4.90 35.52
C ALA A 567 18.97 5.05 37.05
N ARG A 568 18.38 6.11 37.61
CA ARG A 568 18.28 6.30 39.06
C ARG A 568 17.38 5.24 39.70
N GLN A 569 16.26 4.91 39.08
CA GLN A 569 15.34 3.86 39.55
C GLN A 569 16.00 2.49 39.50
N MET A 570 16.68 2.15 38.40
CA MET A 570 17.42 0.88 38.26
C MET A 570 18.48 0.70 39.34
N ARG A 571 19.22 1.78 39.67
CA ARG A 571 20.20 1.75 40.76
C ARG A 571 19.54 1.61 42.13
N LYS A 572 18.43 2.31 42.39
CA LYS A 572 17.68 2.23 43.65
C LYS A 572 17.10 0.82 43.87
N ALA A 573 16.68 0.16 42.79
CA ALA A 573 16.13 -1.20 42.84
C ALA A 573 17.19 -2.29 43.02
N GLY A 574 18.50 -1.97 42.95
CA GLY A 574 19.58 -2.94 43.02
C GLY A 574 19.64 -3.94 41.85
N LYS A 575 18.75 -3.80 40.85
CA LYS A 575 18.62 -4.70 39.70
C LYS A 575 18.83 -3.92 38.40
N LEU A 576 19.99 -4.10 37.79
CA LEU A 576 20.36 -3.47 36.52
C LEU A 576 19.79 -4.27 35.34
N CYS A 577 18.48 -4.14 35.11
CA CYS A 577 17.81 -4.70 33.93
C CYS A 577 17.15 -3.58 33.11
N CYS A 578 17.13 -3.72 31.79
CA CYS A 578 16.58 -2.73 30.87
C CYS A 578 15.09 -2.53 31.15
N HIS A 579 14.64 -1.29 31.28
CA HIS A 579 13.24 -0.99 31.57
C HIS A 579 12.30 -1.41 30.43
N SER A 580 12.75 -1.33 29.16
CA SER A 580 11.91 -1.67 28.01
C SER A 580 11.81 -3.16 27.71
N CYS A 581 12.89 -3.93 27.87
CA CYS A 581 12.93 -5.34 27.46
C CYS A 581 13.29 -6.33 28.58
N GLY A 582 13.60 -5.85 29.79
CA GLY A 582 13.97 -6.69 30.93
C GLY A 582 15.35 -7.36 30.82
N SER A 583 16.06 -7.22 29.70
CA SER A 583 17.38 -7.82 29.48
C SER A 583 18.46 -7.19 30.35
N GLU A 584 19.61 -7.87 30.46
CA GLU A 584 20.80 -7.36 31.14
C GLU A 584 21.28 -6.04 30.52
N VAL A 585 21.74 -5.13 31.38
CA VAL A 585 22.36 -3.88 30.92
C VAL A 585 23.83 -3.85 31.32
N ARG A 586 24.64 -3.28 30.43
CA ARG A 586 25.99 -2.88 30.73
C ARG A 586 25.94 -1.58 31.53
N ASN A 587 26.63 -1.55 32.66
CA ASN A 587 26.80 -0.36 33.48
C ASN A 587 28.28 0.02 33.53
N ASP A 588 28.65 0.99 32.69
CA ASP A 588 30.01 1.52 32.59
C ASP A 588 30.37 2.48 33.74
N PHE A 589 29.59 2.52 34.83
CA PHE A 589 29.97 3.25 36.06
C PHE A 589 31.29 2.75 36.68
N VAL A 590 31.88 1.67 36.17
CA VAL A 590 33.23 1.23 36.52
C VAL A 590 34.26 1.86 35.57
N LYS A 591 34.35 3.19 35.58
CA LYS A 591 35.69 3.79 35.56
C LYS A 591 35.92 4.31 36.96
N LYS A 592 36.79 3.64 37.71
CA LYS A 592 37.67 4.34 38.65
C LYS A 592 38.13 5.57 37.86
N ARG A 593 37.74 6.77 38.29
CA ARG A 593 38.43 7.99 37.83
C ARG A 593 39.87 7.71 38.22
N SER A 594 40.70 7.27 37.28
CA SER A 594 42.13 7.25 37.50
C SER A 594 42.49 8.72 37.57
N TRP A 595 42.73 9.21 38.78
CA TRP A 595 43.30 10.54 38.96
C TRP A 595 44.64 10.46 38.23
N ALA A 596 44.73 11.16 37.10
CA ALA A 596 45.98 11.19 36.36
C ALA A 596 46.91 12.11 37.17
N SER A 597 48.11 11.63 37.49
CA SER A 597 49.15 12.48 38.05
C SER A 597 49.57 13.53 37.01
N GLY A 598 49.63 14.79 37.42
CA GLY A 598 50.08 15.92 36.61
C GLY A 598 50.06 17.18 37.47
N GLU A 599 50.58 18.30 36.99
CA GLU A 599 50.63 19.53 37.78
C GLU A 599 49.81 20.63 37.11
N CYS A 600 48.89 21.24 37.87
CA CYS A 600 48.11 22.37 37.37
C CYS A 600 48.94 23.64 37.44
N VAL A 601 49.28 24.24 36.31
CA VAL A 601 50.13 25.44 36.31
C VAL A 601 49.50 26.66 36.98
N SER A 602 48.19 26.61 37.25
CA SER A 602 47.44 27.70 37.87
C SER A 602 47.24 27.56 39.38
N CYS A 603 47.10 26.33 39.90
CA CYS A 603 46.77 26.10 41.30
C CYS A 603 47.63 25.02 41.96
N ASP A 604 48.61 24.49 41.22
CA ASP A 604 49.65 23.57 41.66
C ASP A 604 49.11 22.24 42.24
N VAL A 605 47.82 21.97 42.02
CA VAL A 605 47.19 20.67 42.35
C VAL A 605 47.87 19.58 41.52
N LEU A 606 48.22 18.47 42.17
CA LEU A 606 48.96 17.35 41.58
C LEU A 606 48.07 16.24 41.00
N GLU A 607 46.76 16.36 41.21
CA GLU A 607 45.82 15.34 40.80
C GLU A 607 44.52 15.96 40.28
N SER A 608 44.10 15.54 39.09
CA SER A 608 42.87 16.02 38.47
C SER A 608 42.17 14.88 37.75
N SER A 609 40.83 14.96 37.66
CA SER A 609 40.06 14.00 36.86
C SER A 609 40.44 14.05 35.38
N ASP A 610 40.88 15.23 34.92
CA ASP A 610 41.29 15.51 33.54
C ASP A 610 42.36 16.61 33.52
N TRP A 611 43.35 16.48 32.65
CA TRP A 611 44.36 17.50 32.37
C TRP A 611 44.08 18.16 31.02
N LEU A 612 43.83 19.47 31.02
CA LEU A 612 43.40 20.20 29.83
C LEU A 612 44.50 21.16 29.37
N LYS A 613 44.70 21.28 28.05
CA LYS A 613 45.63 22.27 27.47
C LYS A 613 45.21 23.70 27.79
N LEU A 614 46.16 24.63 27.84
CA LEU A 614 45.86 26.05 28.02
C LEU A 614 45.00 26.57 26.84
N PRO A 615 43.82 27.16 27.10
CA PRO A 615 42.96 27.71 26.03
C PRO A 615 43.62 28.79 25.18
N TRP A 616 44.52 29.58 25.80
CA TRP A 616 45.20 30.72 25.18
C TRP A 616 46.58 30.39 24.60
N ASN A 617 47.13 29.21 24.89
CA ASN A 617 48.38 28.74 24.30
C ASN A 617 48.33 27.21 24.09
N LYS A 618 47.87 26.79 22.91
CA LYS A 618 47.64 25.36 22.62
C LYS A 618 48.94 24.56 22.39
N GLU A 619 50.05 25.26 22.17
CA GLU A 619 51.38 24.71 21.91
C GLU A 619 52.16 24.44 23.20
N ALA A 620 51.83 25.16 24.28
CA ALA A 620 52.37 24.94 25.62
C ALA A 620 52.13 23.50 26.13
N ASN A 621 53.16 22.95 26.80
CA ASN A 621 53.11 21.64 27.43
C ASN A 621 52.35 21.67 28.77
N GLU A 622 52.22 22.85 29.34
CA GLU A 622 51.46 23.19 30.54
C GLU A 622 50.00 22.73 30.44
N ARG A 623 49.44 22.36 31.60
CA ARG A 623 48.06 21.88 31.72
C ARG A 623 47.35 22.57 32.87
N LEU A 624 46.04 22.70 32.72
CA LEU A 624 45.14 23.10 33.80
C LEU A 624 44.41 21.86 34.33
N CYS A 625 44.21 21.82 35.63
CA CYS A 625 43.19 20.94 36.21
C CYS A 625 41.81 21.35 35.68
N ARG A 626 40.85 20.44 35.79
CA ARG A 626 39.48 20.66 35.30
C ARG A 626 38.83 21.92 35.89
N GLN A 627 39.09 22.20 37.16
CA GLN A 627 38.51 23.35 37.85
C GLN A 627 39.08 24.67 37.31
N CYS A 628 40.40 24.80 37.16
CA CYS A 628 41.02 26.00 36.60
C CYS A 628 40.62 26.22 35.13
N TYR A 629 40.48 25.15 34.34
CA TYR A 629 39.99 25.27 32.97
C TYR A 629 38.54 25.78 32.91
N TYR A 630 37.68 25.31 33.81
CA TYR A 630 36.31 25.79 33.92
C TYR A 630 36.26 27.26 34.33
N SER A 631 37.00 27.64 35.38
CA SER A 631 37.12 29.05 35.81
C SER A 631 37.60 29.96 34.68
N HIS A 632 38.56 29.52 33.87
CA HIS A 632 38.99 30.28 32.70
C HIS A 632 37.88 30.39 31.65
N THR A 633 37.15 29.31 31.38
CA THR A 633 36.08 29.32 30.38
C THR A 633 34.95 30.28 30.78
N VAL A 634 34.70 30.43 32.08
CA VAL A 634 33.69 31.36 32.62
C VAL A 634 34.20 32.80 32.64
N ASN A 635 35.41 33.03 33.17
CA ASN A 635 35.90 34.39 33.44
C ASN A 635 36.79 34.97 32.33
N GLY A 636 37.48 34.11 31.58
CA GLY A 636 38.49 34.48 30.59
C GLY A 636 39.71 35.20 31.15
N LYS A 637 39.86 35.29 32.48
CA LYS A 637 40.91 36.07 33.15
C LYS A 637 42.05 35.19 33.67
N TYR A 638 43.27 35.51 33.28
CA TYR A 638 44.48 34.79 33.66
C TYR A 638 45.74 35.68 33.61
N CYS A 639 46.80 35.24 34.28
CA CYS A 639 48.11 35.84 34.16
C CYS A 639 48.87 35.26 32.96
N VAL A 640 49.35 36.11 32.06
CA VAL A 640 50.05 35.69 30.84
C VAL A 640 51.40 35.04 31.18
N SER A 641 52.04 35.44 32.27
CA SER A 641 53.38 34.95 32.62
C SER A 641 53.39 33.67 33.47
N CYS A 642 52.54 33.57 34.50
CA CYS A 642 52.54 32.40 35.41
C CYS A 642 51.32 31.48 35.21
N CYS A 643 50.49 31.74 34.19
CA CYS A 643 49.30 30.96 33.87
C CYS A 643 48.25 30.83 34.99
N LYS A 644 48.34 31.63 36.07
CA LYS A 644 47.33 31.70 37.12
C LYS A 644 46.00 32.13 36.53
N VAL A 645 45.00 31.26 36.61
CA VAL A 645 43.60 31.56 36.33
C VAL A 645 42.97 32.11 37.60
N PHE A 646 42.26 33.22 37.46
CA PHE A 646 41.58 33.87 38.58
C PHE A 646 40.15 33.36 38.73
N THR A 647 39.81 32.94 39.93
CA THR A 647 38.42 32.73 40.35
C THR A 647 37.68 34.06 40.41
N ALA A 648 36.34 34.01 40.44
CA ALA A 648 35.54 35.23 40.52
C ALA A 648 35.81 36.03 41.82
N SER A 649 36.09 35.35 42.93
CA SER A 649 36.46 35.98 44.20
C SER A 649 37.85 36.63 44.12
N GLU A 650 38.87 35.90 43.63
CA GLU A 650 40.23 36.45 43.46
C GLU A 650 40.24 37.66 42.51
N LEU A 651 39.42 37.63 41.45
CA LEU A 651 39.29 38.76 40.52
C LEU A 651 38.71 40.00 41.20
N LYS A 652 37.70 39.80 42.07
CA LYS A 652 37.08 40.89 42.83
C LYS A 652 38.08 41.50 43.82
N GLU A 653 38.84 40.67 44.52
CA GLU A 653 39.90 41.12 45.44
C GLU A 653 41.00 41.88 44.71
N LEU A 654 41.48 41.37 43.57
CA LEU A 654 42.48 42.03 42.72
C LEU A 654 42.01 43.40 42.20
N LEU A 655 40.73 43.53 41.87
CA LEU A 655 40.16 44.81 41.42
C LEU A 655 40.06 45.82 42.57
N ILE A 656 39.65 45.38 43.76
CA ILE A 656 39.59 46.23 44.96
C ILE A 656 41.00 46.71 45.34
N GLU A 657 41.95 45.79 45.49
CA GLU A 657 43.34 46.10 45.87
C GLU A 657 44.00 47.07 44.86
N TYR A 658 43.71 46.92 43.57
CA TYR A 658 44.27 47.78 42.54
C TYR A 658 43.64 49.19 42.54
N THR A 659 42.32 49.28 42.72
CA THR A 659 41.59 50.56 42.72
C THR A 659 41.86 51.40 43.97
N GLU A 660 42.20 50.78 45.09
CA GLU A 660 42.55 51.50 46.33
C GLU A 660 43.97 52.08 46.31
N ASN A 661 44.88 51.53 45.49
CA ASN A 661 46.32 51.83 45.58
C ASN A 661 46.93 52.56 44.37
N ASN A 662 46.22 52.73 43.25
CA ASN A 662 46.80 53.34 42.04
C ASN A 662 45.86 54.36 41.38
N GLU A 663 46.43 55.47 40.89
CA GLU A 663 45.75 56.36 39.93
C GLU A 663 45.49 55.59 38.64
N LEU A 664 44.29 55.74 38.06
CA LEU A 664 43.74 54.97 36.94
C LEU A 664 44.47 55.21 35.60
N ASP A 665 45.78 54.98 35.53
CA ASP A 665 46.55 55.11 34.29
C ASP A 665 46.56 53.79 33.53
N GLY A 666 45.43 53.45 32.88
CA GLY A 666 45.29 52.57 31.70
C GLY A 666 45.98 51.19 31.67
N SER A 667 46.61 50.77 32.77
CA SER A 667 47.61 49.71 32.82
C SER A 667 47.00 48.39 33.26
N TRP A 668 47.60 47.30 32.80
CA TRP A 668 47.18 45.94 33.13
C TRP A 668 47.35 45.68 34.62
N ILE A 669 46.33 45.12 35.27
CA ILE A 669 46.39 44.78 36.69
C ILE A 669 47.51 43.74 36.92
N PRO A 670 48.47 43.96 37.82
CA PRO A 670 49.55 43.02 38.09
C PRO A 670 49.00 41.75 38.76
N CYS A 671 49.52 40.60 38.38
CA CYS A 671 49.12 39.31 38.93
C CYS A 671 49.49 39.22 40.41
N ALA A 672 48.53 38.88 41.28
CA ALA A 672 48.81 38.67 42.71
C ALA A 672 49.94 37.65 42.96
N ARG A 673 50.09 36.63 42.10
CA ARG A 673 51.09 35.56 42.21
C ARG A 673 52.50 35.96 41.77
N CYS A 674 52.66 36.61 40.61
CA CYS A 674 54.00 36.86 40.03
C CYS A 674 54.31 38.33 39.76
N LYS A 675 53.38 39.24 40.09
CA LYS A 675 53.47 40.70 39.90
C LYS A 675 53.66 41.17 38.45
N LYS A 676 53.58 40.27 37.45
CA LYS A 676 53.56 40.59 36.01
C LYS A 676 52.15 40.83 35.48
N SER A 677 52.03 41.43 34.30
CA SER A 677 50.75 41.80 33.68
C SER A 677 49.79 40.60 33.55
N THR A 678 48.54 40.82 33.93
CA THR A 678 47.42 39.92 33.63
C THR A 678 46.75 40.33 32.32
N ASN A 679 45.84 39.51 31.80
CA ASN A 679 44.94 39.92 30.71
C ASN A 679 43.68 40.67 31.22
N ILE A 680 43.72 41.15 32.46
CA ILE A 680 42.62 41.89 33.08
C ILE A 680 42.82 43.37 32.74
N SER A 681 41.97 43.89 31.86
CA SER A 681 41.81 45.32 31.66
C SER A 681 40.75 45.85 32.63
N LEU A 682 40.98 47.03 33.21
CA LEU A 682 39.91 47.78 33.87
C LEU A 682 38.79 48.05 32.84
N PRO A 683 37.51 47.97 33.23
CA PRO A 683 36.44 48.44 32.37
C PRO A 683 36.73 49.90 32.02
N ARG A 684 36.82 50.21 30.72
CA ARG A 684 36.85 51.61 30.29
C ARG A 684 35.57 52.23 30.80
N ASN A 685 35.69 53.38 31.45
CA ASN A 685 34.56 54.20 31.87
C ASN A 685 33.91 54.80 30.61
N ASP A 686 33.31 53.96 29.78
CA ASP A 686 32.50 54.39 28.64
C ASP A 686 31.17 54.85 29.24
N GLY A 687 31.04 56.17 29.37
CA GLY A 687 30.03 56.86 30.17
C GLY A 687 28.62 56.27 30.07
N LEU A 688 28.20 55.62 31.15
CA LEU A 688 26.79 55.55 31.54
C LEU A 688 26.54 56.75 32.45
N MET A 689 26.05 57.84 31.86
CA MET A 689 25.29 58.84 32.62
C MET A 689 24.08 58.14 33.24
N LEU A 690 23.87 58.42 34.53
CA LEU A 690 22.68 58.08 35.31
C LEU A 690 21.40 58.59 34.65
#